data_AF-A0A1S1H117-F1
#
_entry.id   AF-A0A1S1H117-F1
#
_cell.length_a   1.000
_cell.length_b   1.000
_cell.length_c   1.000
_cell.angle_alpha   90.00
_cell.angle_beta   90.00
_cell.angle_gamma   90.00
#
_symmetry.space_group_name_H-M   'P 1'
#
loop_
_entity.id
_entity.type
_entity.pdbx_description
1 polymer ?
#
loop_
_entity_poly.entity_id
_entity_poly.type
_entity_poly.pdbx_seq_one_letter_code
_entity_poly.pdbx_strand_id
1 'polypeptide(L)'
;MSIPINLPTNSTMINELCTLQSRTINIKGEVLITEIYDDYFFKNDEWHITAFNKFKQFQDSIKNYRDKRKNVFFRIKSKNLNLEFKYLFLKLIVKEDWSLSNLFNTGAVKLNKIAKFFNEVYPNLNSLLDCDINTLEKHWFNWLTENNIPIKRRSSTIVFGDYEYKSGLASFLKNMYINLIKFIDKREEWEKDKWDIRNLEKYGLSYNKTLTGNYLNFEKIESIKMRELAKKYLKNRLITGDIAFATARFYIRVLTRFFQNISKNKETRNSLNELDRCHIEAYIEFLFEYAANKHLQSTKNFVREELKTIRRFLNDIITQNYAIAPYQDIRFLIYPQDLPKHEKKNSSQIDYIPDFVLEQLFEHINDLHKDLIPVVWIAFKTGLRISDVLTLQNNCLAKVNGKYSIITDIAKTFVKGHRIPIDNKLADIIAVLIADSKSKSTKDNNPNNYIFAIYKGKRKGMPFTQHMVRAHLNHLSKTKNIIDEQGEIFHFKTHQFRHTYAVKLLNGGADILTIQELLAHSSPEMTLRYAKLLDDTKRKAFESVIDQGAFSFDVDGKIKNIQHSSELSEKALNSLWQEHKLNAMDNPYGTCHARLSGDCPYMEAPPCLTCNSGKPCKDLAIGFSDLDVEKYELHIKSTVKSIELAKNNNRQDMVEKHINILNKYEEILGNIKDGNIIFGRSNRIKV
;
A
#
# COMPACT_ATOMS: atom_id res chain seq x y z
N MET A 1 27.35 11.35 -26.83
CA MET A 1 28.68 10.76 -26.56
C MET A 1 28.80 10.61 -25.06
N SER A 2 28.83 9.37 -24.58
CA SER A 2 29.02 9.03 -23.17
C SER A 2 30.45 9.35 -22.76
N ILE A 3 30.67 9.76 -21.50
CA ILE A 3 31.99 9.86 -20.87
C ILE A 3 32.75 8.55 -21.16
N PRO A 4 34.03 8.57 -21.57
CA PRO A 4 34.78 7.35 -21.85
C PRO A 4 34.73 6.47 -20.61
N ILE A 5 34.03 5.35 -20.75
CA ILE A 5 33.99 4.33 -19.71
C ILE A 5 35.41 3.76 -19.69
N ASN A 6 36.11 3.86 -18.56
CA ASN A 6 37.35 3.14 -18.36
C ASN A 6 36.97 1.65 -18.24
N LEU A 7 36.71 1.03 -19.41
CA LEU A 7 36.21 -0.32 -19.50
C LEU A 7 37.34 -1.26 -19.04
N PRO A 8 37.05 -2.23 -18.15
CA PRO A 8 37.99 -3.28 -17.82
C PRO A 8 38.48 -3.93 -19.11
N THR A 9 39.80 -4.04 -19.24
CA THR A 9 40.41 -4.69 -20.40
C THR A 9 40.14 -6.19 -20.35
N ASN A 10 40.35 -6.89 -21.47
CA ASN A 10 40.26 -8.37 -21.52
C ASN A 10 41.03 -9.03 -20.37
N SER A 11 42.13 -8.42 -19.90
CA SER A 11 42.91 -8.89 -18.75
C SER A 11 42.07 -9.01 -17.46
N THR A 12 41.16 -8.08 -17.18
CA THR A 12 40.31 -8.12 -15.99
C THR A 12 39.28 -9.24 -16.09
N MET A 13 38.65 -9.42 -17.25
CA MET A 13 37.70 -10.52 -17.46
C MET A 13 38.38 -11.88 -17.34
N ILE A 14 39.59 -12.02 -17.88
CA ILE A 14 40.40 -13.24 -17.74
C ILE A 14 40.70 -13.50 -16.27
N ASN A 15 41.16 -12.48 -15.53
CA ASN A 15 41.43 -12.64 -14.10
C ASN A 15 40.16 -13.06 -13.34
N GLU A 16 38.99 -12.45 -13.61
CA GLU A 16 37.73 -12.82 -12.95
C GLU A 16 37.16 -14.19 -13.42
N LEU A 17 37.63 -14.73 -14.55
CA LEU A 17 37.34 -16.09 -15.02
C LEU A 17 38.28 -17.15 -14.40
N CYS A 18 39.47 -16.73 -13.94
CA CYS A 18 40.44 -17.59 -13.29
C CYS A 18 40.37 -17.52 -11.75
N THR A 19 39.97 -16.37 -11.19
CA THR A 19 39.88 -16.12 -9.75
C THR A 19 38.42 -16.19 -9.32
N LEU A 20 38.02 -17.38 -8.87
CA LEU A 20 36.64 -17.75 -8.62
C LEU A 20 36.27 -17.54 -7.15
N GLN A 21 35.10 -16.97 -6.89
CA GLN A 21 34.60 -16.77 -5.53
C GLN A 21 33.55 -17.84 -5.19
N SER A 22 33.90 -18.71 -4.25
CA SER A 22 33.01 -19.71 -3.67
C SER A 22 32.48 -19.22 -2.33
N ARG A 23 31.17 -19.43 -2.08
CA ARG A 23 30.48 -18.99 -0.87
C ARG A 23 30.11 -20.18 0.00
N THR A 24 30.26 -19.99 1.30
CA THR A 24 29.83 -20.95 2.33
C THR A 24 29.17 -20.23 3.49
N ILE A 25 28.41 -21.01 4.26
CA ILE A 25 27.80 -20.55 5.49
C ILE A 25 28.48 -21.30 6.63
N ASN A 26 29.03 -20.56 7.61
CA ASN A 26 29.64 -21.18 8.78
C ASN A 26 28.57 -21.62 9.80
N ILE A 27 28.99 -22.26 10.89
CA ILE A 27 28.09 -22.76 11.95
C ILE A 27 27.30 -21.61 12.62
N LYS A 28 27.85 -20.38 12.62
CA LYS A 28 27.20 -19.17 13.13
C LYS A 28 26.22 -18.54 12.12
N GLY A 29 26.08 -19.12 10.93
CA GLY A 29 25.21 -18.63 9.87
C GLY A 29 25.80 -17.50 9.02
N GLU A 30 27.08 -17.17 9.19
CA GLU A 30 27.78 -16.08 8.48
C GLU A 30 28.32 -16.55 7.12
N VAL A 31 28.38 -15.62 6.16
CA VAL A 31 28.87 -15.90 4.80
C VAL A 31 30.39 -15.82 4.77
N LEU A 32 31.03 -16.92 4.42
CA LEU A 32 32.47 -17.00 4.14
C LEU A 32 32.69 -17.06 2.63
N ILE A 33 33.53 -16.18 2.11
CA ILE A 33 33.95 -16.16 0.71
C ILE A 33 35.36 -16.74 0.64
N THR A 34 35.54 -17.79 -0.15
CA THR A 34 36.85 -18.39 -0.44
C THR A 34 37.20 -18.13 -1.90
N GLU A 35 38.37 -17.55 -2.15
CA GLU A 35 38.91 -17.42 -3.49
C GLU A 35 39.58 -18.72 -3.92
N ILE A 36 39.30 -19.13 -5.15
CA ILE A 36 39.80 -20.35 -5.76
C ILE A 36 40.41 -19.95 -7.10
N TYR A 37 41.70 -20.18 -7.27
CA TYR A 37 42.34 -20.04 -8.58
C TYR A 37 42.10 -21.30 -9.42
N ASP A 38 41.49 -21.14 -10.58
CA ASP A 38 41.23 -22.20 -11.54
C ASP A 38 40.89 -21.62 -12.91
N ASP A 39 41.64 -22.00 -13.94
CA ASP A 39 41.53 -21.44 -15.29
C ASP A 39 40.57 -22.21 -16.22
N TYR A 40 39.83 -23.20 -15.71
CA TYR A 40 38.94 -24.05 -16.51
C TYR A 40 37.94 -23.23 -17.33
N PHE A 41 37.28 -22.26 -16.70
CA PHE A 41 36.24 -21.46 -17.34
C PHE A 41 36.81 -20.51 -18.40
N PHE A 42 38.06 -20.08 -18.25
CA PHE A 42 38.76 -19.29 -19.25
C PHE A 42 39.21 -20.15 -20.43
N LYS A 43 39.95 -21.23 -20.17
CA LYS A 43 40.58 -22.07 -21.21
C LYS A 43 39.58 -22.88 -22.04
N ASN A 44 38.50 -23.36 -21.43
CA ASN A 44 37.57 -24.26 -22.11
C ASN A 44 36.38 -23.51 -22.72
N ASP A 45 36.07 -23.81 -23.99
CA ASP A 45 34.85 -23.36 -24.69
C ASP A 45 33.66 -24.31 -24.45
N GLU A 46 33.90 -25.46 -23.83
CA GLU A 46 32.87 -26.38 -23.36
C GLU A 46 32.93 -26.44 -21.84
N TRP A 47 31.83 -26.08 -21.18
CA TRP A 47 31.72 -26.23 -19.74
C TRP A 47 30.76 -27.36 -19.42
N HIS A 48 31.22 -28.27 -18.55
CA HIS A 48 30.40 -29.34 -18.00
C HIS A 48 29.93 -28.98 -16.58
N ILE A 49 28.76 -29.47 -16.18
CA ILE A 49 28.17 -29.18 -14.86
C ILE A 49 29.08 -29.53 -13.66
N THR A 50 29.88 -30.59 -13.78
CA THR A 50 30.79 -31.02 -12.70
C THR A 50 31.89 -30.01 -12.42
N ALA A 51 32.24 -29.14 -13.38
CA ALA A 51 33.17 -28.05 -13.14
C ALA A 51 32.67 -27.10 -12.05
N PHE A 52 31.36 -27.03 -11.80
CA PHE A 52 30.80 -26.19 -10.75
C PHE A 52 30.89 -26.80 -9.34
N ASN A 53 31.37 -28.04 -9.16
CA ASN A 53 31.54 -28.66 -7.83
C ASN A 53 32.51 -27.92 -6.91
N LYS A 54 33.43 -27.13 -7.48
CA LYS A 54 34.37 -26.29 -6.74
C LYS A 54 33.69 -25.15 -5.99
N PHE A 55 32.50 -24.74 -6.43
CA PHE A 55 31.68 -23.76 -5.72
C PHE A 55 30.84 -24.48 -4.67
N LYS A 56 31.15 -24.27 -3.40
CA LYS A 56 30.46 -24.94 -2.29
C LYS A 56 28.96 -24.63 -2.31
N GLN A 57 28.55 -23.42 -2.70
CA GLN A 57 27.15 -23.03 -2.83
C GLN A 57 26.35 -23.81 -3.89
N PHE A 58 27.01 -24.52 -4.81
CA PHE A 58 26.33 -25.26 -5.89
C PHE A 58 26.30 -26.78 -5.69
N GLN A 59 27.00 -27.32 -4.69
CA GLN A 59 27.15 -28.77 -4.51
C GLN A 59 25.80 -29.50 -4.39
N ASP A 60 24.88 -28.99 -3.57
CA ASP A 60 23.55 -29.59 -3.43
C ASP A 60 22.70 -29.46 -4.70
N SER A 61 22.86 -28.35 -5.42
CA SER A 61 22.16 -28.15 -6.70
C SER A 61 22.66 -29.12 -7.76
N ILE A 62 23.95 -29.48 -7.75
CA ILE A 62 24.55 -30.44 -8.67
C ILE A 62 24.09 -31.86 -8.35
N LYS A 63 24.11 -32.27 -7.07
CA LYS A 63 23.62 -33.59 -6.63
C LYS A 63 22.16 -33.82 -7.06
N ASN A 64 21.35 -32.78 -6.98
CA ASN A 64 19.93 -32.81 -7.33
C ASN A 64 19.63 -32.48 -8.79
N TYR A 65 20.66 -32.31 -9.64
CA TYR A 65 20.48 -31.87 -11.01
C TYR A 65 19.98 -33.01 -11.92
N ARG A 66 18.70 -32.96 -12.30
CA ARG A 66 18.03 -33.99 -13.11
C ARG A 66 17.88 -33.66 -14.60
N ASP A 67 18.21 -32.44 -15.03
CA ASP A 67 18.04 -32.06 -16.43
C ASP A 67 18.99 -32.83 -17.35
N LYS A 68 18.55 -33.10 -18.60
CA LYS A 68 19.29 -33.92 -19.58
C LYS A 68 20.60 -33.27 -20.02
N ARG A 69 20.62 -31.95 -20.21
CA ARG A 69 21.79 -31.25 -20.74
C ARG A 69 22.79 -30.95 -19.62
N LYS A 70 24.03 -31.43 -19.76
CA LYS A 70 25.11 -31.20 -18.79
C LYS A 70 26.21 -30.26 -19.29
N ASN A 71 26.15 -29.87 -20.55
CA ASN A 71 27.16 -29.04 -21.22
C ASN A 71 26.59 -27.74 -21.78
N VAL A 72 27.42 -26.69 -21.76
CA VAL A 72 27.21 -25.45 -22.51
C VAL A 72 28.44 -25.18 -23.37
N PHE A 73 28.21 -24.71 -24.61
CA PHE A 73 29.26 -24.52 -25.60
C PHE A 73 29.34 -23.06 -26.06
N PHE A 74 30.53 -22.48 -26.00
CA PHE A 74 30.86 -21.12 -26.41
C PHE A 74 31.53 -21.15 -27.79
N ARG A 75 30.72 -20.98 -28.85
CA ARG A 75 31.14 -21.20 -30.25
C ARG A 75 31.10 -19.92 -31.10
N ILE A 76 31.44 -18.78 -30.50
CA ILE A 76 31.56 -17.50 -31.23
C ILE A 76 32.97 -17.43 -31.85
N LYS A 77 33.07 -17.16 -33.16
CA LYS A 77 34.35 -17.12 -33.90
C LYS A 77 35.29 -16.04 -33.38
N SER A 78 34.76 -14.86 -33.05
CA SER A 78 35.51 -13.78 -32.43
C SER A 78 35.91 -14.16 -31.00
N LYS A 79 37.23 -14.28 -30.75
CA LYS A 79 37.78 -14.73 -29.47
C LYS A 79 37.38 -13.83 -28.30
N ASN A 80 37.44 -12.52 -28.49
CA ASN A 80 37.12 -11.55 -27.44
C ASN A 80 35.62 -11.53 -27.14
N LEU A 81 34.78 -11.60 -28.17
CA LEU A 81 33.34 -11.70 -27.99
C LEU A 81 32.96 -13.02 -27.28
N ASN A 82 33.61 -14.13 -27.64
CA ASN A 82 33.41 -15.42 -26.96
C ASN A 82 33.79 -15.33 -25.47
N LEU A 83 34.90 -14.65 -25.16
CA LEU A 83 35.36 -14.37 -23.79
C LEU A 83 34.34 -13.54 -23.00
N GLU A 84 33.73 -12.51 -23.60
CA GLU A 84 32.68 -11.71 -22.94
C GLU A 84 31.47 -12.57 -22.56
N PHE A 85 31.04 -13.49 -23.43
CA PHE A 85 29.93 -14.40 -23.13
C PHE A 85 30.29 -15.40 -22.02
N LYS A 86 31.51 -15.94 -22.00
CA LYS A 86 32.01 -16.74 -20.87
C LYS A 86 31.93 -15.94 -19.57
N TYR A 87 32.50 -14.74 -19.57
CA TYR A 87 32.49 -13.85 -18.41
C TYR A 87 31.06 -13.57 -17.92
N LEU A 88 30.13 -13.22 -18.83
CA LEU A 88 28.72 -12.99 -18.51
C LEU A 88 28.06 -14.20 -17.87
N PHE A 89 28.25 -15.38 -18.46
CA PHE A 89 27.66 -16.63 -17.96
C PHE A 89 28.18 -16.97 -16.57
N LEU A 90 29.49 -16.86 -16.34
CA LEU A 90 30.08 -17.09 -15.02
C LEU A 90 29.57 -16.07 -13.99
N LYS A 91 29.45 -14.79 -14.35
CA LYS A 91 28.92 -13.78 -13.43
C LYS A 91 27.45 -13.99 -13.08
N LEU A 92 26.63 -14.36 -14.04
CA LEU A 92 25.20 -14.60 -13.80
C LEU A 92 24.98 -15.80 -12.87
N ILE A 93 25.78 -16.86 -12.99
CA ILE A 93 25.66 -18.02 -12.09
C ILE A 93 26.27 -17.73 -10.71
N VAL A 94 27.48 -17.17 -10.62
CA VAL A 94 28.16 -16.90 -9.33
C VAL A 94 27.38 -15.89 -8.48
N LYS A 95 26.74 -14.88 -9.11
CA LYS A 95 25.84 -13.94 -8.41
C LYS A 95 24.48 -14.53 -8.06
N GLU A 96 24.20 -15.78 -8.43
CA GLU A 96 22.91 -16.46 -8.29
C GLU A 96 21.74 -15.74 -8.98
N ASP A 97 22.05 -14.94 -10.01
CA ASP A 97 21.04 -14.39 -10.92
C ASP A 97 20.43 -15.50 -11.80
N TRP A 98 21.23 -16.54 -12.09
CA TRP A 98 20.85 -17.79 -12.75
C TRP A 98 21.06 -18.99 -11.82
N SER A 99 20.22 -20.03 -11.98
CA SER A 99 20.51 -21.38 -11.46
C SER A 99 21.33 -22.19 -12.47
N LEU A 100 21.86 -23.34 -12.05
CA LEU A 100 22.51 -24.29 -12.97
C LEU A 100 21.55 -24.73 -14.09
N SER A 101 20.27 -24.92 -13.77
CA SER A 101 19.25 -25.26 -14.78
C SER A 101 19.07 -24.11 -15.79
N ASN A 102 19.10 -22.85 -15.34
CA ASN A 102 19.05 -21.71 -16.26
C ASN A 102 20.26 -21.70 -17.20
N LEU A 103 21.49 -21.87 -16.67
CA LEU A 103 22.72 -21.85 -17.45
C LEU A 103 22.76 -22.98 -18.48
N PHE A 104 22.58 -24.22 -18.04
CA PHE A 104 22.73 -25.39 -18.89
C PHE A 104 21.55 -25.61 -19.83
N ASN A 105 20.31 -25.24 -19.47
CA ASN A 105 19.16 -25.42 -20.38
C ASN A 105 18.91 -24.16 -21.20
N THR A 106 18.09 -23.25 -20.66
CA THR A 106 17.60 -22.09 -21.43
C THR A 106 18.74 -21.16 -21.88
N GLY A 107 19.79 -20.99 -21.07
CA GLY A 107 20.97 -20.18 -21.37
C GLY A 107 21.75 -20.77 -22.53
N ALA A 108 22.12 -22.05 -22.44
CA ALA A 108 22.85 -22.75 -23.50
C ALA A 108 22.07 -22.80 -24.84
N VAL A 109 20.74 -22.99 -24.83
CA VAL A 109 19.93 -22.92 -26.07
C VAL A 109 20.06 -21.55 -26.71
N LYS A 110 19.96 -20.48 -25.91
CA LYS A 110 20.02 -19.11 -26.43
C LYS A 110 21.43 -18.72 -26.87
N LEU A 111 22.47 -19.17 -26.16
CA LEU A 111 23.86 -18.98 -26.54
C LEU A 111 24.15 -19.59 -27.92
N ASN A 112 23.68 -20.80 -28.18
CA ASN A 112 23.87 -21.44 -29.49
C ASN A 112 23.26 -20.62 -30.64
N LYS A 113 22.10 -19.99 -30.43
CA LYS A 113 21.45 -19.14 -31.44
C LYS A 113 22.18 -17.81 -31.60
N ILE A 114 22.61 -17.19 -30.50
CA ILE A 114 23.43 -15.98 -30.54
C ILE A 114 24.76 -16.23 -31.25
N ALA A 115 25.41 -17.36 -30.99
CA ALA A 115 26.68 -17.69 -31.63
C ALA A 115 26.54 -17.83 -33.15
N LYS A 116 25.45 -18.46 -33.62
CA LYS A 116 25.14 -18.51 -35.06
C LYS A 116 24.98 -17.10 -35.65
N PHE A 117 24.16 -16.26 -35.02
CA PHE A 117 23.96 -14.89 -35.46
C PHE A 117 25.27 -14.09 -35.55
N PHE A 118 26.11 -14.11 -34.50
CA PHE A 118 27.38 -13.39 -34.56
C PHE A 118 28.32 -13.98 -35.62
N ASN A 119 28.36 -15.30 -35.78
CA ASN A 119 29.23 -15.92 -36.77
C ASN A 119 28.81 -15.66 -38.23
N GLU A 120 27.52 -15.42 -38.47
CA GLU A 120 26.94 -15.17 -39.80
C GLU A 120 26.90 -13.68 -40.13
N VAL A 121 26.42 -12.84 -39.20
CA VAL A 121 26.13 -11.41 -39.44
C VAL A 121 27.30 -10.51 -39.00
N TYR A 122 28.07 -10.92 -37.99
CA TYR A 122 29.10 -10.10 -37.34
C TYR A 122 30.38 -10.88 -37.01
N PRO A 123 30.98 -11.61 -37.98
CA PRO A 123 32.06 -12.56 -37.70
C PRO A 123 33.31 -11.94 -37.07
N ASN A 124 33.53 -10.65 -37.33
CA ASN A 124 34.69 -9.88 -36.88
C ASN A 124 34.38 -8.90 -35.74
N LEU A 125 33.16 -8.92 -35.17
CA LEU A 125 32.81 -8.04 -34.05
C LEU A 125 33.63 -8.43 -32.82
N ASN A 126 34.38 -7.49 -32.27
CA ASN A 126 35.34 -7.76 -31.22
C ASN A 126 34.72 -7.75 -29.81
N SER A 127 33.81 -6.80 -29.55
CA SER A 127 33.05 -6.66 -28.31
C SER A 127 31.57 -6.37 -28.59
N LEU A 128 30.68 -6.76 -27.67
CA LEU A 128 29.28 -6.31 -27.67
C LEU A 128 29.14 -4.79 -27.62
N LEU A 129 30.15 -4.08 -27.09
CA LEU A 129 30.13 -2.63 -26.90
C LEU A 129 30.62 -1.84 -28.11
N ASP A 130 31.17 -2.53 -29.13
CA ASP A 130 31.64 -1.90 -30.37
C ASP A 130 30.48 -1.50 -31.30
N CYS A 131 29.24 -1.87 -30.97
CA CYS A 131 28.04 -1.56 -31.75
C CYS A 131 26.95 -0.96 -30.87
N ASP A 132 26.20 0.02 -31.40
CA ASP A 132 25.01 0.53 -30.73
C ASP A 132 23.98 -0.59 -30.52
N ILE A 133 23.46 -0.69 -29.30
CA ILE A 133 22.55 -1.77 -28.92
C ILE A 133 21.22 -1.75 -29.69
N ASN A 134 20.72 -0.59 -30.12
CA ASN A 134 19.47 -0.54 -30.87
C ASN A 134 19.68 -1.05 -32.29
N THR A 135 20.81 -0.70 -32.92
CA THR A 135 21.23 -1.25 -34.21
C THR A 135 21.43 -2.76 -34.12
N LEU A 136 22.17 -3.23 -33.11
CA LEU A 136 22.43 -4.64 -32.91
C LEU A 136 21.14 -5.44 -32.62
N GLU A 137 20.23 -4.89 -31.81
CA GLU A 137 18.92 -5.50 -31.52
C GLU A 137 18.04 -5.59 -32.79
N LYS A 138 18.08 -4.58 -33.66
CA LYS A 138 17.37 -4.59 -34.94
C LYS A 138 17.87 -5.72 -35.85
N HIS A 139 19.20 -5.85 -36.02
CA HIS A 139 19.77 -6.91 -36.85
C HIS A 139 19.50 -8.30 -36.27
N TRP A 140 19.53 -8.45 -34.95
CA TRP A 140 19.15 -9.68 -34.28
C TRP A 140 17.69 -10.05 -34.55
N PHE A 141 16.76 -9.09 -34.53
CA PHE A 141 15.36 -9.35 -34.85
C PHE A 141 15.14 -9.74 -36.31
N ASN A 142 15.86 -9.11 -37.24
CA ASN A 142 15.81 -9.50 -38.65
C ASN A 142 16.28 -10.95 -38.81
N TRP A 143 17.44 -11.30 -38.24
CA TRP A 143 17.99 -12.66 -38.28
C TRP A 143 17.04 -13.70 -37.65
N LEU A 144 16.40 -13.37 -36.52
CA LEU A 144 15.39 -14.24 -35.91
C LEU A 144 14.20 -14.47 -36.85
N THR A 145 13.73 -13.43 -37.54
CA THR A 145 12.60 -13.49 -38.45
C THR A 145 12.94 -14.33 -39.69
N GLU A 146 14.10 -14.11 -40.28
CA GLU A 146 14.64 -14.89 -41.42
C GLU A 146 14.77 -16.38 -41.07
N ASN A 147 15.06 -16.70 -39.81
CA ASN A 147 15.16 -18.06 -39.30
C ASN A 147 13.83 -18.63 -38.76
N ASN A 148 12.70 -17.97 -39.02
CA ASN A 148 11.35 -18.38 -38.56
C ASN A 148 11.23 -18.52 -37.03
N ILE A 149 11.95 -17.69 -36.27
CA ILE A 149 11.93 -17.72 -34.81
C ILE A 149 11.05 -16.56 -34.29
N PRO A 150 10.00 -16.86 -33.50
CA PRO A 150 9.07 -15.82 -33.04
C PRO A 150 9.73 -14.86 -32.06
N ILE A 151 9.66 -13.56 -32.38
CA ILE A 151 10.18 -12.46 -31.56
C ILE A 151 9.27 -12.20 -30.36
N LYS A 152 7.97 -12.43 -30.49
CA LYS A 152 6.98 -12.18 -29.44
C LYS A 152 6.28 -13.47 -29.02
N ARG A 153 5.78 -13.49 -27.78
CA ARG A 153 4.97 -14.56 -27.20
C ARG A 153 3.81 -13.94 -26.44
N ARG A 154 2.71 -14.67 -26.34
CA ARG A 154 1.59 -14.33 -25.45
C ARG A 154 1.64 -15.25 -24.24
N SER A 155 1.31 -14.72 -23.07
CA SER A 155 1.14 -15.49 -21.84
C SER A 155 0.03 -14.88 -21.01
N SER A 156 -0.56 -15.71 -20.15
CA SER A 156 -1.46 -15.26 -19.11
C SER A 156 -0.84 -15.54 -17.74
N THR A 157 -0.98 -14.61 -16.80
CA THR A 157 -0.63 -14.88 -15.40
C THR A 157 -1.65 -14.24 -14.47
N ILE A 158 -1.78 -14.78 -13.25
CA ILE A 158 -2.53 -14.15 -12.15
C ILE A 158 -2.12 -12.67 -11.96
N VAL A 159 -0.85 -12.39 -12.16
CA VAL A 159 -0.22 -11.11 -11.85
C VAL A 159 -0.45 -10.04 -12.93
N PHE A 160 -0.44 -10.44 -14.21
CA PHE A 160 -0.46 -9.51 -15.34
C PHE A 160 -1.62 -9.73 -16.31
N GLY A 161 -2.51 -10.70 -16.06
CA GLY A 161 -3.53 -11.12 -17.01
C GLY A 161 -2.89 -11.62 -18.31
N ASP A 162 -3.60 -11.45 -19.43
CA ASP A 162 -3.06 -11.71 -20.76
C ASP A 162 -2.15 -10.57 -21.20
N TYR A 163 -0.94 -10.91 -21.63
CA TYR A 163 0.01 -9.93 -22.15
C TYR A 163 0.89 -10.51 -23.25
N GLU A 164 1.27 -9.64 -24.18
CA GLU A 164 2.27 -9.92 -25.18
C GLU A 164 3.64 -9.41 -24.71
N TYR A 165 4.67 -10.23 -24.86
CA TYR A 165 6.03 -9.89 -24.47
C TYR A 165 7.05 -10.41 -25.48
N LYS A 166 8.22 -9.76 -25.52
CA LYS A 166 9.36 -10.25 -26.31
C LYS A 166 9.76 -11.63 -25.79
N SER A 167 9.90 -12.59 -26.69
CA SER A 167 10.32 -13.95 -26.37
C SER A 167 11.64 -13.94 -25.60
N GLY A 168 11.84 -14.95 -24.75
CA GLY A 168 13.04 -15.03 -23.92
C GLY A 168 14.35 -15.10 -24.73
N LEU A 169 14.29 -15.51 -26.00
CA LEU A 169 15.40 -15.51 -26.95
C LEU A 169 15.58 -14.14 -27.62
N ALA A 170 14.49 -13.50 -28.06
CA ALA A 170 14.54 -12.15 -28.62
C ALA A 170 15.15 -11.14 -27.65
N SER A 171 14.75 -11.20 -26.37
CA SER A 171 15.30 -10.29 -25.34
C SER A 171 16.72 -10.65 -24.89
N PHE A 172 17.27 -11.80 -25.30
CA PHE A 172 18.49 -12.36 -24.73
C PHE A 172 19.72 -11.48 -25.01
N LEU A 173 19.90 -11.06 -26.26
CA LEU A 173 21.04 -10.24 -26.66
C LEU A 173 21.10 -8.91 -25.91
N LYS A 174 19.97 -8.19 -25.86
CA LYS A 174 19.86 -6.94 -25.09
C LYS A 174 20.14 -7.13 -23.60
N ASN A 175 19.66 -8.23 -23.02
CA ASN A 175 19.96 -8.55 -21.63
C ASN A 175 21.45 -8.85 -21.40
N MET A 176 22.13 -9.51 -22.33
CA MET A 176 23.58 -9.74 -22.25
C MET A 176 24.35 -8.43 -22.33
N TYR A 177 24.02 -7.56 -23.27
CA TYR A 177 24.60 -6.22 -23.38
C TYR A 177 24.43 -5.39 -22.09
N ILE A 178 23.22 -5.33 -21.54
CA ILE A 178 22.94 -4.61 -20.28
C ILE A 178 23.72 -5.21 -19.11
N ASN A 179 23.81 -6.54 -19.01
CA ASN A 179 24.56 -7.19 -17.94
C ASN A 179 26.07 -6.98 -18.10
N LEU A 180 26.59 -6.93 -19.33
CA LEU A 180 28.00 -6.62 -19.59
C LEU A 180 28.32 -5.24 -19.05
N ILE A 181 27.60 -4.20 -19.47
CA ILE A 181 27.75 -2.83 -18.95
C ILE A 181 27.66 -2.82 -17.42
N LYS A 182 26.67 -3.52 -16.84
CA LYS A 182 26.51 -3.57 -15.38
C LYS A 182 27.71 -4.20 -14.66
N PHE A 183 28.33 -5.24 -15.22
CA PHE A 183 29.40 -5.98 -14.56
C PHE A 183 30.78 -5.36 -14.75
N ILE A 184 30.96 -4.64 -15.86
CA ILE A 184 32.21 -3.96 -16.20
C ILE A 184 32.28 -2.55 -15.62
N ASP A 185 31.14 -1.88 -15.40
CA ASP A 185 31.11 -0.52 -14.83
C ASP A 185 31.41 -0.57 -13.32
N LYS A 186 32.69 -0.41 -12.98
CA LYS A 186 33.22 -0.40 -11.61
C LYS A 186 33.21 0.99 -10.96
N ARG A 187 32.72 2.03 -11.64
CA ARG A 187 32.65 3.38 -11.09
C ARG A 187 31.83 3.41 -9.80
N GLU A 188 32.08 4.42 -8.98
CA GLU A 188 31.23 4.67 -7.81
C GLU A 188 29.79 4.90 -8.25
N GLU A 189 28.83 4.45 -7.43
CA GLU A 189 27.44 4.38 -7.87
C GLU A 189 26.89 5.76 -8.25
N TRP A 190 27.31 6.81 -7.55
CA TRP A 190 26.93 8.21 -7.84
C TRP A 190 27.44 8.74 -9.18
N GLU A 191 28.51 8.18 -9.73
CA GLU A 191 29.09 8.62 -11.01
C GLU A 191 28.33 8.04 -12.21
N LYS A 192 27.62 6.92 -12.01
CA LYS A 192 26.84 6.25 -13.05
C LYS A 192 25.61 7.07 -13.43
N ASP A 193 25.05 6.77 -14.60
CA ASP A 193 23.79 7.36 -15.08
C ASP A 193 22.56 6.54 -14.68
N LYS A 194 22.80 5.43 -13.99
CA LYS A 194 21.76 4.58 -13.43
C LYS A 194 22.18 4.12 -12.05
N TRP A 195 21.54 4.68 -11.03
CA TRP A 195 21.84 4.38 -9.64
C TRP A 195 20.97 3.24 -9.12
N ASP A 196 21.59 2.25 -8.50
CA ASP A 196 20.96 1.16 -7.77
C ASP A 196 21.04 1.43 -6.26
N ILE A 197 19.89 1.61 -5.62
CA ILE A 197 19.80 1.92 -4.19
C ILE A 197 20.49 0.87 -3.31
N ARG A 198 20.59 -0.37 -3.77
CA ARG A 198 21.26 -1.47 -3.05
C ARG A 198 22.76 -1.25 -2.88
N ASN A 199 23.37 -0.50 -3.80
CA ASN A 199 24.78 -0.11 -3.71
C ASN A 199 24.97 1.19 -2.91
N LEU A 200 23.87 1.87 -2.59
CA LEU A 200 23.85 3.15 -1.87
C LEU A 200 23.46 3.03 -0.39
N GLU A 201 23.07 1.83 0.08
CA GLU A 201 22.80 1.56 1.50
C GLU A 201 24.02 1.91 2.39
N LYS A 202 25.25 1.83 1.85
CA LYS A 202 26.49 2.25 2.53
C LYS A 202 26.52 3.73 2.95
N TYR A 203 25.66 4.57 2.35
CA TYR A 203 25.50 5.98 2.70
C TYR A 203 24.33 6.23 3.67
N GLY A 204 23.79 5.18 4.31
CA GLY A 204 22.66 5.29 5.23
C GLY A 204 21.29 5.41 4.55
N LEU A 205 21.23 5.27 3.22
CA LEU A 205 19.98 5.34 2.48
C LEU A 205 19.17 4.05 2.65
N SER A 206 17.86 4.19 2.88
CA SER A 206 16.92 3.07 2.98
C SER A 206 15.90 3.09 1.85
N TYR A 207 15.34 1.91 1.55
CA TYR A 207 14.30 1.76 0.53
C TYR A 207 13.29 0.69 0.90
N ASN A 208 12.14 0.73 0.24
CA ASN A 208 11.08 -0.24 0.46
C ASN A 208 11.42 -1.59 -0.22
N LYS A 209 11.86 -2.55 0.59
CA LYS A 209 12.24 -3.91 0.16
C LYS A 209 11.08 -4.74 -0.42
N THR A 210 9.83 -4.34 -0.18
CA THR A 210 8.62 -4.99 -0.73
C THR A 210 8.27 -4.52 -2.14
N LEU A 211 9.03 -3.56 -2.69
CA LEU A 211 8.91 -3.09 -4.07
C LEU A 211 10.08 -3.60 -4.92
N THR A 212 9.97 -3.44 -6.24
CA THR A 212 10.98 -3.92 -7.23
C THR A 212 11.75 -2.80 -7.90
N GLY A 213 11.33 -1.54 -7.74
CA GLY A 213 11.95 -0.43 -8.43
C GLY A 213 13.11 0.17 -7.64
N ASN A 214 14.28 -0.45 -7.83
CA ASN A 214 15.52 -0.14 -7.12
C ASN A 214 16.41 0.86 -7.84
N TYR A 215 16.00 1.34 -9.03
CA TYR A 215 16.84 2.18 -9.88
C TYR A 215 16.31 3.60 -10.04
N LEU A 216 17.23 4.56 -10.04
CA LEU A 216 17.07 5.89 -10.65
C LEU A 216 17.79 5.86 -11.99
N ASN A 217 17.09 6.16 -13.09
CA ASN A 217 17.69 6.16 -14.42
C ASN A 217 17.68 7.59 -15.00
N PHE A 218 18.87 8.12 -15.25
CA PHE A 218 19.12 9.46 -15.79
C PHE A 218 19.42 9.45 -17.30
N GLU A 219 19.57 8.28 -17.92
CA GLU A 219 19.94 8.10 -19.34
C GLU A 219 18.93 8.77 -20.30
N LYS A 220 17.69 8.95 -19.86
CA LYS A 220 16.62 9.62 -20.65
C LYS A 220 16.77 11.15 -20.72
N ILE A 221 17.63 11.74 -19.89
CA ILE A 221 17.98 13.16 -19.97
C ILE A 221 19.14 13.26 -20.95
N GLU A 222 18.87 13.71 -22.17
CA GLU A 222 19.85 13.70 -23.27
C GLU A 222 21.02 14.67 -23.04
N SER A 223 20.74 15.87 -22.56
CA SER A 223 21.77 16.87 -22.23
C SER A 223 22.61 16.41 -21.04
N ILE A 224 23.92 16.27 -21.27
CA ILE A 224 24.89 15.85 -20.24
C ILE A 224 24.89 16.85 -19.08
N LYS A 225 24.86 18.15 -19.36
CA LYS A 225 24.85 19.19 -18.31
C LYS A 225 23.60 19.10 -17.44
N MET A 226 22.42 18.91 -18.04
CA MET A 226 21.16 18.74 -17.29
C MET A 226 21.14 17.44 -16.49
N ARG A 227 21.70 16.37 -17.05
CA ARG A 227 21.82 15.07 -16.39
C ARG A 227 22.67 15.19 -15.12
N GLU A 228 23.84 15.81 -15.23
CA GLU A 228 24.74 16.02 -14.09
C GLU A 228 24.13 16.95 -13.04
N LEU A 229 23.37 17.98 -13.45
CA LEU A 229 22.61 18.79 -12.51
C LEU A 229 21.55 17.95 -11.77
N ALA A 230 20.74 17.15 -12.48
CA ALA A 230 19.73 16.31 -11.84
C ALA A 230 20.35 15.29 -10.88
N LYS A 231 21.49 14.69 -11.27
CA LYS A 231 22.30 13.82 -10.40
C LYS A 231 22.73 14.59 -9.15
N LYS A 232 23.41 15.73 -9.29
CA LYS A 232 23.83 16.56 -8.14
C LYS A 232 22.67 16.91 -7.21
N TYR A 233 21.55 17.37 -7.77
CA TYR A 233 20.36 17.75 -7.03
C TYR A 233 19.76 16.58 -6.24
N LEU A 234 19.51 15.44 -6.90
CA LEU A 234 18.90 14.28 -6.25
C LEU A 234 19.85 13.61 -5.26
N LYS A 235 21.15 13.56 -5.54
CA LYS A 235 22.17 13.05 -4.60
C LYS A 235 22.12 13.83 -3.30
N ASN A 236 22.17 15.17 -3.37
CA ASN A 236 22.16 16.01 -2.18
C ASN A 236 20.91 15.78 -1.33
N ARG A 237 19.72 15.79 -1.94
CA ARG A 237 18.46 15.59 -1.20
C ARG A 237 18.29 14.17 -0.64
N LEU A 238 18.87 13.17 -1.28
CA LEU A 238 18.89 11.81 -0.77
C LEU A 238 19.82 11.70 0.45
N ILE A 239 21.05 12.19 0.34
CA ILE A 239 22.06 12.11 1.41
C ILE A 239 21.62 12.88 2.65
N THR A 240 20.97 14.04 2.50
CA THR A 240 20.46 14.81 3.64
C THR A 240 19.21 14.20 4.29
N GLY A 241 18.62 13.15 3.70
CA GLY A 241 17.37 12.55 4.17
C GLY A 241 16.13 13.39 3.89
N ASP A 242 16.24 14.48 3.12
CA ASP A 242 15.11 15.35 2.77
C ASP A 242 14.05 14.61 1.93
N ILE A 243 14.49 13.65 1.09
CA ILE A 243 13.58 12.79 0.34
C ILE A 243 13.92 11.31 0.45
N ALA A 244 12.88 10.47 0.44
CA ALA A 244 13.03 9.04 0.26
C ALA A 244 13.38 8.68 -1.21
N PHE A 245 14.00 7.51 -1.41
CA PHE A 245 14.34 7.02 -2.76
C PHE A 245 13.13 6.90 -3.70
N ALA A 246 11.96 6.52 -3.15
CA ALA A 246 10.71 6.46 -3.93
C ALA A 246 10.28 7.85 -4.44
N THR A 247 10.50 8.90 -3.64
CA THR A 247 10.24 10.29 -4.02
C THR A 247 11.25 10.74 -5.09
N ALA A 248 12.54 10.41 -4.95
CA ALA A 248 13.53 10.67 -5.99
C ALA A 248 13.15 10.00 -7.34
N ARG A 249 12.56 8.79 -7.30
CA ARG A 249 12.05 8.10 -8.49
C ARG A 249 10.84 8.80 -9.13
N PHE A 250 10.06 9.53 -8.35
CA PHE A 250 9.04 10.43 -8.89
C PHE A 250 9.70 11.65 -9.52
N TYR A 251 10.59 12.34 -8.80
CA TYR A 251 11.33 13.49 -9.31
C TYR A 251 12.02 13.22 -10.64
N ILE A 252 12.78 12.11 -10.78
CA ILE A 252 13.47 11.84 -12.04
C ILE A 252 12.53 11.70 -13.23
N ARG A 253 11.31 11.18 -13.04
CA ARG A 253 10.29 11.09 -14.11
C ARG A 253 9.73 12.46 -14.49
N VAL A 254 9.57 13.34 -13.51
CA VAL A 254 9.13 14.73 -13.71
C VAL A 254 10.23 15.52 -14.42
N LEU A 255 11.44 15.52 -13.87
CA LEU A 255 12.62 16.20 -14.43
C LEU A 255 12.95 15.74 -15.84
N THR A 256 12.85 14.44 -16.13
CA THR A 256 13.07 13.93 -17.50
C THR A 256 12.10 14.57 -18.49
N ARG A 257 10.80 14.64 -18.16
CA ARG A 257 9.79 15.25 -19.04
C ARG A 257 10.01 16.75 -19.19
N PHE A 258 10.30 17.43 -18.10
CA PHE A 258 10.61 18.86 -18.11
C PHE A 258 11.82 19.15 -19.00
N PHE A 259 12.95 18.48 -18.78
CA PHE A 259 14.15 18.70 -19.58
C PHE A 259 13.97 18.33 -21.05
N GLN A 260 13.24 17.25 -21.37
CA GLN A 260 12.95 16.89 -22.75
C GLN A 260 12.06 17.94 -23.45
N ASN A 261 11.15 18.59 -22.72
CA ASN A 261 10.30 19.63 -23.30
C ASN A 261 11.08 20.93 -23.52
N ILE A 262 11.76 21.45 -22.49
CA ILE A 262 12.48 22.73 -22.62
C ILE A 262 13.69 22.62 -23.55
N SER A 263 14.35 21.45 -23.63
CA SER A 263 15.52 21.27 -24.51
C SER A 263 15.21 21.32 -26.01
N LYS A 264 13.93 21.45 -26.38
CA LYS A 264 13.51 21.75 -27.76
C LYS A 264 14.00 23.14 -28.19
N ASN A 265 14.15 24.08 -27.25
CA ASN A 265 14.68 25.40 -27.50
C ASN A 265 16.21 25.39 -27.36
N LYS A 266 16.90 26.04 -28.30
CA LYS A 266 18.37 26.00 -28.40
C LYS A 266 19.06 26.61 -27.17
N GLU A 267 18.44 27.67 -26.63
CA GLU A 267 18.85 28.46 -25.46
C GLU A 267 18.83 27.62 -24.16
N THR A 268 17.77 26.86 -23.94
CA THR A 268 17.57 26.06 -22.71
C THR A 268 18.03 24.60 -22.82
N ARG A 269 18.62 24.21 -23.95
CA ARG A 269 19.09 22.83 -24.21
C ARG A 269 20.17 22.35 -23.23
N ASN A 270 21.03 23.25 -22.78
CA ASN A 270 22.22 22.92 -21.98
C ASN A 270 22.36 23.74 -20.71
N SER A 271 21.49 24.72 -20.49
CA SER A 271 21.43 25.55 -19.30
C SER A 271 19.99 25.98 -19.02
N LEU A 272 19.65 26.29 -17.76
CA LEU A 272 18.35 26.90 -17.44
C LEU A 272 18.46 28.41 -17.24
N ASN A 273 19.63 29.02 -17.46
CA ASN A 273 19.88 30.43 -17.21
C ASN A 273 18.89 31.35 -17.93
N GLU A 274 18.61 31.03 -19.20
CA GLU A 274 17.69 31.75 -20.09
C GLU A 274 16.24 31.20 -20.03
N LEU A 275 15.94 30.38 -19.03
CA LEU A 275 14.56 29.93 -18.80
C LEU A 275 13.70 31.13 -18.41
N ASP A 276 12.67 31.38 -19.20
CA ASP A 276 11.72 32.48 -19.01
C ASP A 276 10.28 31.96 -18.86
N ARG A 277 9.32 32.89 -18.86
CA ARG A 277 7.90 32.58 -18.76
C ARG A 277 7.35 31.80 -19.95
N CYS A 278 7.75 32.12 -21.18
CA CYS A 278 7.18 31.50 -22.39
C CYS A 278 7.53 30.00 -22.46
N HIS A 279 8.73 29.64 -21.99
CA HIS A 279 9.14 28.24 -21.82
C HIS A 279 8.24 27.47 -20.86
N ILE A 280 7.86 28.09 -19.74
CA ILE A 280 7.00 27.45 -18.73
C ILE A 280 5.56 27.30 -19.24
N GLU A 281 5.03 28.29 -19.96
CA GLU A 281 3.69 28.22 -20.55
C GLU A 281 3.60 27.08 -21.56
N ALA A 282 4.59 26.97 -22.47
CA ALA A 282 4.68 25.85 -23.41
C ALA A 282 4.81 24.49 -22.69
N TYR A 283 5.52 24.45 -21.55
CA TYR A 283 5.60 23.24 -20.73
C TYR A 283 4.25 22.88 -20.08
N ILE A 284 3.48 23.86 -19.59
CA ILE A 284 2.15 23.65 -19.01
C ILE A 284 1.22 23.07 -20.06
N GLU A 285 1.16 23.65 -21.26
CA GLU A 285 0.37 23.16 -22.39
C GLU A 285 0.73 21.71 -22.72
N PHE A 286 2.02 21.42 -22.86
CA PHE A 286 2.52 20.07 -23.07
C PHE A 286 2.07 19.09 -21.97
N LEU A 287 2.03 19.50 -20.70
CA LEU A 287 1.58 18.62 -19.61
C LEU A 287 0.09 18.28 -19.72
N PHE A 288 -0.75 19.23 -20.12
CA PHE A 288 -2.17 18.99 -20.35
C PHE A 288 -2.39 18.03 -21.53
N GLU A 289 -1.72 18.26 -22.65
CA GLU A 289 -1.76 17.36 -23.82
C GLU A 289 -1.26 15.96 -23.46
N TYR A 290 -0.11 15.88 -22.76
CA TYR A 290 0.48 14.62 -22.33
C TYR A 290 -0.49 13.84 -21.43
N ALA A 291 -1.14 14.52 -20.49
CA ALA A 291 -2.09 13.90 -19.57
C ALA A 291 -3.35 13.39 -20.29
N ALA A 292 -3.89 14.18 -21.22
CA ALA A 292 -5.04 13.82 -22.05
C ALA A 292 -4.72 12.59 -22.91
N ASN A 293 -3.58 12.58 -23.59
CA ASN A 293 -3.10 11.48 -24.44
C ASN A 293 -2.81 10.19 -23.64
N LYS A 294 -2.57 10.30 -22.33
CA LYS A 294 -2.36 9.14 -21.44
C LYS A 294 -3.64 8.66 -20.76
N HIS A 295 -4.79 9.28 -21.04
CA HIS A 295 -6.09 8.96 -20.42
C HIS A 295 -5.99 8.86 -18.88
N LEU A 296 -5.30 9.82 -18.25
CA LEU A 296 -5.10 9.82 -16.80
C LEU A 296 -6.43 10.06 -16.05
N GLN A 297 -6.57 9.46 -14.87
CA GLN A 297 -7.77 9.60 -14.05
C GLN A 297 -8.10 11.07 -13.67
N SER A 298 -7.07 11.90 -13.46
CA SER A 298 -7.26 13.34 -13.24
C SER A 298 -6.08 14.10 -13.84
N THR A 299 -6.36 14.78 -14.96
CA THR A 299 -5.40 15.66 -15.63
C THR A 299 -4.96 16.80 -14.72
N LYS A 300 -5.89 17.45 -14.01
CA LYS A 300 -5.58 18.61 -13.14
C LYS A 300 -4.66 18.23 -11.99
N ASN A 301 -4.94 17.13 -11.29
CA ASN A 301 -4.09 16.67 -10.19
C ASN A 301 -2.70 16.25 -10.69
N PHE A 302 -2.63 15.61 -11.86
CA PHE A 302 -1.35 15.28 -12.48
C PHE A 302 -0.51 16.53 -12.80
N VAL A 303 -1.07 17.50 -13.54
CA VAL A 303 -0.38 18.75 -13.90
C VAL A 303 0.04 19.51 -12.66
N ARG A 304 -0.84 19.59 -11.65
CA ARG A 304 -0.54 20.24 -10.36
C ARG A 304 0.69 19.64 -9.68
N GLU A 305 0.79 18.31 -9.61
CA GLU A 305 1.92 17.65 -8.94
C GLU A 305 3.24 17.76 -9.75
N GLU A 306 3.18 17.73 -11.08
CA GLU A 306 4.33 18.01 -11.94
C GLU A 306 4.85 19.44 -11.70
N LEU A 307 3.96 20.45 -11.76
CA LEU A 307 4.34 21.86 -11.57
C LEU A 307 4.84 22.15 -10.16
N LYS A 308 4.25 21.57 -9.10
CA LYS A 308 4.78 21.68 -7.73
C LYS A 308 6.22 21.16 -7.65
N THR A 309 6.47 20.02 -8.28
CA THR A 309 7.78 19.37 -8.27
C THR A 309 8.82 20.20 -9.01
N ILE A 310 8.48 20.71 -10.20
CA ILE A 310 9.34 21.61 -10.97
C ILE A 310 9.57 22.93 -10.25
N ARG A 311 8.52 23.53 -9.67
CA ARG A 311 8.64 24.76 -8.87
C ARG A 311 9.61 24.57 -7.71
N ARG A 312 9.49 23.47 -6.96
CA ARG A 312 10.41 23.14 -5.85
C ARG A 312 11.84 22.97 -6.37
N PHE A 313 12.01 22.19 -7.44
CA PHE A 313 13.31 21.96 -8.05
C PHE A 313 13.99 23.26 -8.50
N LEU A 314 13.30 24.11 -9.27
CA LEU A 314 13.82 25.39 -9.74
C LEU A 314 14.16 26.33 -8.58
N ASN A 315 13.28 26.43 -7.58
CA ASN A 315 13.55 27.23 -6.39
C ASN A 315 14.82 26.76 -5.65
N ASP A 316 14.98 25.45 -5.48
CA ASP A 316 16.11 24.88 -4.75
C ASP A 316 17.44 25.13 -5.49
N ILE A 317 17.49 24.96 -6.82
CA ILE A 317 18.73 25.20 -7.59
C ILE A 317 19.11 26.68 -7.65
N ILE A 318 18.12 27.59 -7.65
CA ILE A 318 18.35 29.04 -7.55
C ILE A 318 18.90 29.37 -6.16
N THR A 319 18.23 28.89 -5.11
CA THR A 319 18.61 29.17 -3.71
C THR A 319 20.01 28.62 -3.38
N GLN A 320 20.38 27.47 -3.94
CA GLN A 320 21.70 26.87 -3.77
C GLN A 320 22.75 27.38 -4.79
N ASN A 321 22.41 28.40 -5.58
CA ASN A 321 23.28 29.05 -6.56
C ASN A 321 23.96 28.07 -7.54
N TYR A 322 23.19 27.20 -8.19
CA TYR A 322 23.72 26.29 -9.19
C TYR A 322 24.09 27.07 -10.46
N ALA A 323 25.24 26.75 -11.06
CA ALA A 323 25.78 27.50 -12.21
C ALA A 323 24.87 27.54 -13.46
N ILE A 324 23.94 26.59 -13.59
CA ILE A 324 22.97 26.54 -14.71
C ILE A 324 21.54 26.85 -14.26
N ALA A 325 21.35 27.44 -13.07
CA ALA A 325 20.04 27.82 -12.56
C ALA A 325 19.49 29.04 -13.32
N PRO A 326 18.15 29.18 -13.42
CA PRO A 326 17.55 30.36 -14.04
C PRO A 326 18.03 31.66 -13.41
N TYR A 327 18.31 32.66 -14.26
CA TYR A 327 18.56 34.02 -13.78
C TYR A 327 17.29 34.66 -13.22
N GLN A 328 16.14 34.29 -13.77
CA GLN A 328 14.85 34.78 -13.32
C GLN A 328 14.39 34.06 -12.04
N ASP A 329 13.89 34.83 -11.08
CA ASP A 329 13.30 34.30 -9.84
C ASP A 329 12.08 33.42 -10.16
N ILE A 330 11.94 32.32 -9.41
CA ILE A 330 10.86 31.34 -9.58
C ILE A 330 9.45 31.96 -9.54
N ARG A 331 9.27 33.08 -8.84
CA ARG A 331 7.99 33.81 -8.73
C ARG A 331 7.52 34.38 -10.05
N PHE A 332 8.42 34.63 -11.00
CA PHE A 332 8.09 35.12 -12.35
C PHE A 332 8.02 34.00 -13.40
N LEU A 333 8.49 32.80 -13.05
CA LEU A 333 8.45 31.63 -13.93
C LEU A 333 7.15 30.85 -13.76
N ILE A 334 6.79 30.52 -12.52
CA ILE A 334 5.58 29.77 -12.17
C ILE A 334 4.75 30.58 -11.19
N TYR A 335 3.50 30.87 -11.54
CA TYR A 335 2.56 31.58 -10.70
C TYR A 335 1.67 30.63 -9.88
N PRO A 336 1.14 31.07 -8.73
CA PRO A 336 0.16 30.29 -7.98
C PRO A 336 -1.07 29.89 -8.81
N GLN A 337 -1.48 30.73 -9.76
CA GLN A 337 -2.62 30.51 -10.64
C GLN A 337 -2.38 29.41 -11.70
N ASP A 338 -1.12 29.13 -12.06
CA ASP A 338 -0.80 28.06 -13.00
C ASP A 338 -1.11 26.67 -12.44
N LEU A 339 -1.14 26.53 -11.11
CA LEU A 339 -1.38 25.27 -10.43
C LEU A 339 -2.89 24.97 -10.44
N PRO A 340 -3.34 23.94 -11.19
CA PRO A 340 -4.77 23.63 -11.27
C PRO A 340 -5.37 23.36 -9.89
N LYS A 341 -6.64 23.71 -9.68
CA LYS A 341 -7.34 23.40 -8.44
C LYS A 341 -7.34 21.89 -8.20
N HIS A 342 -7.06 21.49 -6.96
CA HIS A 342 -7.03 20.08 -6.59
C HIS A 342 -8.44 19.49 -6.67
N GLU A 343 -8.63 18.51 -7.56
CA GLU A 343 -9.86 17.75 -7.67
C GLU A 343 -9.91 16.75 -6.51
N LYS A 344 -10.73 17.05 -5.50
CA LYS A 344 -10.96 16.14 -4.39
C LYS A 344 -11.78 14.95 -4.93
N LYS A 345 -11.33 13.73 -4.66
CA LYS A 345 -12.22 12.56 -4.80
C LYS A 345 -13.35 12.72 -3.79
N ASN A 346 -14.58 12.34 -4.16
CA ASN A 346 -15.75 12.39 -3.26
C ASN A 346 -15.36 11.73 -1.92
N SER A 347 -15.42 12.51 -0.84
CA SER A 347 -15.01 12.09 0.50
C SER A 347 -16.01 11.14 1.18
N SER A 348 -17.14 10.86 0.53
CA SER A 348 -18.27 10.09 1.06
C SER A 348 -18.05 8.57 1.06
N GLN A 349 -17.01 8.06 0.42
CA GLN A 349 -16.70 6.63 0.43
C GLN A 349 -15.23 6.43 0.80
N ILE A 350 -14.98 6.10 2.06
CA ILE A 350 -13.67 5.55 2.42
C ILE A 350 -13.54 4.21 1.70
N ASP A 351 -12.41 4.00 1.05
CA ASP A 351 -12.08 2.78 0.34
C ASP A 351 -11.70 1.68 1.36
N TYR A 352 -12.68 1.19 2.12
CA TYR A 352 -12.57 0.03 3.01
C TYR A 352 -13.19 -1.21 2.35
N ILE A 353 -12.93 -2.39 2.91
CA ILE A 353 -13.57 -3.65 2.49
C ILE A 353 -14.88 -3.82 3.28
N PRO A 354 -16.06 -3.81 2.63
CA PRO A 354 -17.35 -4.05 3.28
C PRO A 354 -17.45 -5.45 3.91
N ASP A 355 -18.31 -5.61 4.91
CA ASP A 355 -18.49 -6.89 5.61
C ASP A 355 -19.00 -7.99 4.67
N PHE A 356 -19.92 -7.65 3.76
CA PHE A 356 -20.37 -8.53 2.68
C PHE A 356 -19.21 -9.13 1.84
N VAL A 357 -18.18 -8.33 1.56
CA VAL A 357 -17.00 -8.77 0.79
C VAL A 357 -16.04 -9.57 1.69
N LEU A 358 -15.92 -9.20 2.97
CA LEU A 358 -15.07 -9.91 3.91
C LEU A 358 -15.56 -11.33 4.17
N GLU A 359 -16.87 -11.53 4.28
CA GLU A 359 -17.48 -12.86 4.46
C GLU A 359 -17.08 -13.79 3.30
N GLN A 360 -17.31 -13.36 2.06
CA GLN A 360 -16.90 -14.08 0.85
C GLN A 360 -15.37 -14.32 0.79
N LEU A 361 -14.57 -13.33 1.17
CA LEU A 361 -13.10 -13.47 1.21
C LEU A 361 -12.66 -14.54 2.20
N PHE A 362 -13.22 -14.55 3.41
CA PHE A 362 -12.83 -15.49 4.45
C PHE A 362 -13.41 -16.89 4.24
N GLU A 363 -14.56 -17.02 3.57
CA GLU A 363 -15.09 -18.30 3.10
C GLU A 363 -14.12 -18.97 2.10
N HIS A 364 -13.57 -18.19 1.17
CA HIS A 364 -12.65 -18.70 0.13
C HIS A 364 -11.16 -18.49 0.45
N ILE A 365 -10.80 -18.15 1.69
CA ILE A 365 -9.41 -17.81 2.01
C ILE A 365 -8.45 -18.98 1.79
N ASN A 366 -8.91 -20.22 1.94
CA ASN A 366 -8.12 -21.43 1.74
C ASN A 366 -7.78 -21.70 0.26
N ASP A 367 -8.47 -21.05 -0.68
CA ASP A 367 -8.14 -21.08 -2.11
C ASP A 367 -7.05 -20.05 -2.48
N LEU A 368 -6.69 -19.14 -1.56
CA LEU A 368 -5.56 -18.24 -1.74
C LEU A 368 -4.24 -19.02 -1.65
N HIS A 369 -3.19 -18.48 -2.27
CA HIS A 369 -1.84 -19.03 -2.12
C HIS A 369 -1.47 -19.13 -0.62
N LYS A 370 -1.15 -20.34 -0.15
CA LYS A 370 -0.94 -20.66 1.28
C LYS A 370 -0.03 -19.68 2.04
N ASP A 371 1.06 -19.22 1.41
CA ASP A 371 2.02 -18.29 2.02
C ASP A 371 1.45 -16.86 2.19
N LEU A 372 0.34 -16.54 1.53
CA LEU A 372 -0.32 -15.24 1.58
C LEU A 372 -1.51 -15.19 2.54
N ILE A 373 -2.06 -16.34 2.95
CA ILE A 373 -3.16 -16.41 3.92
C ILE A 373 -2.78 -15.70 5.24
N PRO A 374 -1.60 -15.94 5.85
CA PRO A 374 -1.21 -15.23 7.06
C PRO A 374 -1.03 -13.72 6.85
N VAL A 375 -0.59 -13.29 5.67
CA VAL A 375 -0.45 -11.87 5.33
C VAL A 375 -1.80 -11.16 5.40
N VAL A 376 -2.86 -11.80 4.89
CA VAL A 376 -4.24 -11.28 4.94
C VAL A 376 -4.72 -11.18 6.39
N TRP A 377 -4.57 -12.25 7.18
CA TRP A 377 -4.96 -12.25 8.60
C TRP A 377 -4.27 -11.16 9.40
N ILE A 378 -2.95 -11.00 9.25
CA ILE A 378 -2.20 -9.96 9.95
C ILE A 378 -2.68 -8.58 9.50
N ALA A 379 -2.80 -8.32 8.19
CA ALA A 379 -3.24 -7.02 7.69
C ALA A 379 -4.65 -6.65 8.18
N PHE A 380 -5.59 -7.61 8.16
CA PHE A 380 -6.97 -7.42 8.62
C PHE A 380 -7.06 -7.15 10.12
N LYS A 381 -6.34 -7.91 10.95
CA LYS A 381 -6.43 -7.83 12.41
C LYS A 381 -5.58 -6.74 13.07
N THR A 382 -4.64 -6.13 12.34
CA THR A 382 -3.70 -5.15 12.91
C THR A 382 -3.77 -3.78 12.25
N GLY A 383 -4.35 -3.67 11.06
CA GLY A 383 -4.35 -2.43 10.28
C GLY A 383 -2.96 -1.93 9.87
N LEU A 384 -1.91 -2.76 10.00
CA LEU A 384 -0.57 -2.46 9.51
C LEU A 384 -0.60 -2.20 8.00
N ARG A 385 0.25 -1.30 7.51
CA ARG A 385 0.42 -1.14 6.07
C ARG A 385 0.98 -2.44 5.51
N ILE A 386 0.59 -2.80 4.29
CA ILE A 386 1.06 -4.05 3.67
C ILE A 386 2.58 -4.15 3.62
N SER A 387 3.28 -3.02 3.47
CA SER A 387 4.75 -3.00 3.52
C SER A 387 5.28 -3.48 4.86
N ASP A 388 4.65 -3.03 5.93
CA ASP A 388 5.09 -3.25 7.31
C ASP A 388 4.80 -4.70 7.69
N VAL A 389 3.64 -5.25 7.29
CA VAL A 389 3.29 -6.68 7.41
C VAL A 389 4.34 -7.57 6.73
N LEU A 390 4.66 -7.27 5.47
CA LEU A 390 5.60 -8.07 4.69
C LEU A 390 7.04 -7.97 5.19
N THR A 391 7.38 -6.93 5.95
CA THR A 391 8.70 -6.75 6.57
C THR A 391 8.76 -7.15 8.04
N LEU A 392 7.72 -7.79 8.60
CA LEU A 392 7.77 -8.32 9.96
C LEU A 392 8.95 -9.28 10.14
N GLN A 393 9.65 -9.11 11.26
CA GLN A 393 10.85 -9.86 11.60
C GLN A 393 10.54 -10.99 12.59
N ASN A 394 11.45 -11.96 12.71
CA ASN A 394 11.25 -13.14 13.55
C ASN A 394 11.25 -12.88 15.07
N ASN A 395 11.44 -11.64 15.50
CA ASN A 395 11.37 -11.15 16.87
C ASN A 395 10.16 -10.24 17.12
N CYS A 396 9.20 -10.19 16.19
CA CYS A 396 8.06 -9.27 16.27
C CYS A 396 7.00 -9.65 17.31
N LEU A 397 6.98 -10.89 17.81
CA LEU A 397 5.97 -11.35 18.75
C LEU A 397 6.44 -11.17 20.19
N ALA A 398 5.66 -10.45 21.01
CA ALA A 398 5.95 -10.23 22.42
C ALA A 398 4.71 -10.40 23.30
N LYS A 399 4.92 -10.66 24.60
CA LYS A 399 3.87 -10.56 25.63
C LYS A 399 4.06 -9.29 26.44
N VAL A 400 2.97 -8.55 26.61
CA VAL A 400 2.89 -7.30 27.36
C VAL A 400 1.72 -7.45 28.32
N ASN A 401 1.97 -7.33 29.63
CA ASN A 401 0.94 -7.52 30.66
C ASN A 401 0.18 -8.84 30.48
N GLY A 402 0.89 -9.91 30.16
CA GLY A 402 0.33 -11.26 29.93
C GLY A 402 -0.39 -11.46 28.58
N LYS A 403 -0.60 -10.41 27.78
CA LYS A 403 -1.30 -10.47 26.48
C LYS A 403 -0.34 -10.33 25.30
N TYR A 404 -0.64 -10.96 24.17
CA TYR A 404 0.22 -10.89 22.99
C TYR A 404 0.13 -9.54 22.26
N SER A 405 1.25 -9.13 21.68
CA SER A 405 1.35 -7.96 20.81
C SER A 405 2.38 -8.20 19.70
N ILE A 406 2.16 -7.56 18.56
CA ILE A 406 3.20 -7.37 17.55
C ILE A 406 3.98 -6.11 17.90
N ILE A 407 5.30 -6.19 17.90
CA ILE A 407 6.22 -5.07 18.04
C ILE A 407 7.01 -4.94 16.74
N THR A 408 6.97 -3.75 16.14
CA THR A 408 7.72 -3.43 14.90
C THR A 408 8.02 -1.95 14.81
N ASP A 409 9.04 -1.58 14.05
CA ASP A 409 9.28 -0.19 13.67
C ASP A 409 8.42 0.17 12.45
N ILE A 410 7.87 1.39 12.43
CA ILE A 410 7.09 1.93 11.31
C ILE A 410 7.93 2.98 10.59
N ALA A 411 8.58 2.55 9.51
CA ALA A 411 9.53 3.40 8.76
C ALA A 411 8.90 4.69 8.21
N LYS A 412 7.62 4.65 7.79
CA LYS A 412 6.96 5.80 7.15
C LYS A 412 6.74 6.99 8.09
N THR A 413 6.50 6.72 9.37
CA THR A 413 6.22 7.73 10.40
C THR A 413 7.31 7.77 11.47
N PHE A 414 8.40 7.03 11.27
CA PHE A 414 9.56 6.94 12.17
C PHE A 414 9.21 6.53 13.61
N VAL A 415 8.12 5.78 13.80
CA VAL A 415 7.72 5.25 15.11
C VAL A 415 8.53 3.99 15.39
N LYS A 416 9.31 3.99 16.47
CA LYS A 416 10.09 2.84 16.92
C LYS A 416 9.33 2.03 17.96
N GLY A 417 9.45 0.71 17.92
CA GLY A 417 8.80 -0.18 18.88
C GLY A 417 7.28 -0.08 18.89
N HIS A 418 6.67 0.25 17.74
CA HIS A 418 5.21 0.35 17.60
C HIS A 418 4.57 -0.97 18.03
N ARG A 419 3.60 -0.88 18.93
CA ARG A 419 2.99 -2.03 19.59
C ARG A 419 1.53 -2.14 19.21
N ILE A 420 1.14 -3.31 18.71
CA ILE A 420 -0.23 -3.60 18.32
C ILE A 420 -0.72 -4.83 19.08
N PRO A 421 -1.74 -4.70 19.95
CA PRO A 421 -2.35 -5.83 20.63
C PRO A 421 -2.96 -6.83 19.64
N ILE A 422 -2.81 -8.13 19.91
CA ILE A 422 -3.36 -9.19 19.08
C ILE A 422 -3.99 -10.30 19.92
N ASP A 423 -4.91 -11.06 19.33
CA ASP A 423 -5.48 -12.26 19.94
C ASP A 423 -4.55 -13.48 19.86
N ASN A 424 -4.84 -14.49 20.66
CA ASN A 424 -4.04 -15.73 20.75
C ASN A 424 -3.97 -16.47 19.41
N LYS A 425 -5.06 -16.51 18.63
CA LYS A 425 -5.08 -17.23 17.34
C LYS A 425 -4.08 -16.61 16.36
N LEU A 426 -4.02 -15.28 16.29
CA LEU A 426 -3.04 -14.60 15.46
C LEU A 426 -1.61 -14.78 16.00
N ALA A 427 -1.43 -14.79 17.31
CA ALA A 427 -0.13 -15.07 17.93
C ALA A 427 0.39 -16.47 17.56
N ASP A 428 -0.47 -17.48 17.55
CA ASP A 428 -0.11 -18.85 17.16
C ASP A 428 0.32 -18.93 15.69
N ILE A 429 -0.42 -18.26 14.79
CA ILE A 429 -0.05 -18.15 13.36
C ILE A 429 1.35 -17.53 13.23
N ILE A 430 1.62 -16.43 13.94
CA ILE A 430 2.91 -15.75 13.89
C ILE A 430 4.02 -16.61 14.49
N ALA A 431 3.77 -17.33 15.58
CA ALA A 431 4.74 -18.22 16.21
C ALA A 431 5.19 -19.33 15.24
N VAL A 432 4.25 -19.92 14.48
CA VAL A 432 4.57 -20.92 13.43
C VAL A 432 5.42 -20.30 12.32
N LEU A 433 5.08 -19.10 11.84
CA LEU A 433 5.87 -18.39 10.83
C LEU A 433 7.29 -18.05 11.32
N ILE A 434 7.43 -17.68 12.59
CA ILE A 434 8.72 -17.41 13.23
C ILE A 434 9.56 -18.69 13.27
N ALA A 435 8.98 -19.82 13.67
CA ALA A 435 9.67 -21.10 13.73
C ALA A 435 10.13 -21.55 12.33
N ASP A 436 9.24 -21.45 11.33
CA ASP A 436 9.56 -21.78 9.93
C ASP A 436 10.69 -20.89 9.40
N SER A 437 10.59 -19.57 9.63
CA SER A 437 11.62 -18.61 9.24
C SER A 437 12.97 -18.95 9.88
N LYS A 438 13.02 -19.21 11.19
CA LYS A 438 14.27 -19.58 11.89
C LYS A 438 14.88 -20.86 11.34
N SER A 439 14.06 -21.85 10.96
CA SER A 439 14.55 -23.14 10.43
C SER A 439 15.17 -23.02 9.03
N LYS A 440 14.64 -22.12 8.19
CA LYS A 440 15.06 -21.95 6.79
C LYS A 440 16.10 -20.84 6.58
N SER A 441 16.21 -19.91 7.53
CA SER A 441 16.99 -18.68 7.39
C SER A 441 18.46 -18.85 7.78
N THR A 442 19.32 -18.21 7.00
CA THR A 442 20.73 -17.97 7.30
C THR A 442 21.03 -16.48 7.04
N LYS A 443 22.21 -15.97 7.45
CA LYS A 443 22.57 -14.58 7.14
C LYS A 443 22.76 -14.35 5.63
N ASP A 444 23.01 -15.39 4.84
CA ASP A 444 23.07 -15.30 3.37
C ASP A 444 21.68 -15.12 2.74
N ASN A 445 20.73 -15.99 3.13
CA ASN A 445 19.47 -16.11 2.41
C ASN A 445 18.32 -15.27 3.00
N ASN A 446 18.47 -14.77 4.23
CA ASN A 446 17.51 -13.89 4.92
C ASN A 446 18.23 -13.00 5.95
N PRO A 447 19.13 -12.09 5.51
CA PRO A 447 19.93 -11.26 6.41
C PRO A 447 19.11 -10.37 7.36
N ASN A 448 17.87 -10.04 6.98
CA ASN A 448 16.97 -9.17 7.73
C ASN A 448 16.00 -9.92 8.65
N ASN A 449 16.10 -11.25 8.73
CA ASN A 449 15.26 -12.11 9.56
C ASN A 449 13.74 -11.95 9.30
N TYR A 450 13.33 -11.73 8.05
CA TYR A 450 11.91 -11.60 7.72
C TYR A 450 11.16 -12.92 7.91
N ILE A 451 9.92 -12.86 8.38
CA ILE A 451 9.05 -14.04 8.45
C ILE A 451 8.44 -14.39 7.09
N PHE A 452 8.35 -13.40 6.17
CA PHE A 452 7.86 -13.56 4.80
C PHE A 452 8.99 -13.49 3.76
N ALA A 453 10.10 -14.20 3.99
CA ALA A 453 11.32 -14.13 3.17
C ALA A 453 11.27 -15.02 1.91
N ILE A 454 11.89 -14.53 0.83
CA ILE A 454 12.17 -15.31 -0.38
C ILE A 454 13.58 -15.90 -0.24
N TYR A 455 13.70 -17.24 -0.31
CA TYR A 455 14.98 -17.93 -0.07
C TYR A 455 15.81 -18.23 -1.32
N LYS A 456 15.28 -17.99 -2.53
CA LYS A 456 15.94 -18.36 -3.80
C LYS A 456 15.73 -17.31 -4.90
N GLY A 457 16.62 -17.31 -5.88
CA GLY A 457 16.55 -16.47 -7.08
C GLY A 457 16.92 -15.00 -6.83
N LYS A 458 16.63 -14.13 -7.81
CA LYS A 458 17.06 -12.72 -7.82
C LYS A 458 16.60 -11.86 -6.64
N ARG A 459 15.56 -12.29 -5.94
CA ARG A 459 15.02 -11.63 -4.74
C ARG A 459 15.31 -12.41 -3.46
N LYS A 460 16.29 -13.32 -3.47
CA LYS A 460 16.78 -13.99 -2.26
C LYS A 460 17.07 -12.95 -1.15
N GLY A 461 16.59 -13.21 0.06
CA GLY A 461 16.72 -12.32 1.22
C GLY A 461 15.74 -11.15 1.28
N MET A 462 14.84 -11.02 0.30
CA MET A 462 13.81 -9.98 0.25
C MET A 462 12.45 -10.54 0.64
N PRO A 463 11.54 -9.70 1.16
CA PRO A 463 10.18 -10.14 1.44
C PRO A 463 9.37 -10.31 0.15
N PHE A 464 8.19 -10.93 0.27
CA PHE A 464 7.17 -10.89 -0.77
C PHE A 464 6.87 -9.46 -1.21
N THR A 465 6.37 -9.32 -2.44
CA THR A 465 6.05 -8.00 -2.99
C THR A 465 4.60 -7.64 -2.72
N GLN A 466 4.33 -6.34 -2.51
CA GLN A 466 2.95 -5.86 -2.38
C GLN A 466 2.11 -6.20 -3.62
N HIS A 467 2.75 -6.22 -4.79
CA HIS A 467 2.12 -6.58 -6.06
C HIS A 467 1.65 -8.03 -6.08
N MET A 468 2.46 -8.96 -5.55
CA MET A 468 2.10 -10.38 -5.44
C MET A 468 0.84 -10.54 -4.59
N VAL A 469 0.79 -9.92 -3.41
CA VAL A 469 -0.41 -9.99 -2.53
C VAL A 469 -1.66 -9.49 -3.27
N ARG A 470 -1.58 -8.30 -3.86
CA ARG A 470 -2.70 -7.71 -4.59
C ARG A 470 -3.15 -8.56 -5.79
N ALA A 471 -2.21 -9.09 -6.56
CA ALA A 471 -2.51 -9.92 -7.72
C ALA A 471 -3.26 -11.20 -7.33
N HIS A 472 -2.78 -11.90 -6.31
CA HIS A 472 -3.41 -13.14 -5.85
C HIS A 472 -4.79 -12.91 -5.24
N LEU A 473 -4.98 -11.84 -4.46
CA LEU A 473 -6.29 -11.46 -3.94
C LEU A 473 -7.30 -11.17 -5.06
N ASN A 474 -6.89 -10.39 -6.06
CA ASN A 474 -7.78 -10.06 -7.17
C ASN A 474 -8.03 -11.22 -8.14
N HIS A 475 -7.10 -12.16 -8.22
CA HIS A 475 -7.35 -13.41 -8.92
C HIS A 475 -8.36 -14.27 -8.17
N LEU A 476 -8.22 -14.39 -6.84
CA LEU A 476 -9.20 -15.05 -6.00
C LEU A 476 -10.60 -14.47 -6.21
N SER A 477 -10.73 -13.13 -6.19
CA SER A 477 -12.03 -12.47 -6.45
C SER A 477 -12.64 -12.91 -7.77
N LYS A 478 -11.84 -12.97 -8.84
CA LYS A 478 -12.31 -13.38 -10.17
C LYS A 478 -12.68 -14.86 -10.22
N THR A 479 -11.88 -15.73 -9.61
CA THR A 479 -12.09 -17.18 -9.68
C THR A 479 -13.22 -17.69 -8.79
N LYS A 480 -13.49 -16.98 -7.69
CA LYS A 480 -14.51 -17.34 -6.71
C LYS A 480 -15.71 -16.40 -6.73
N ASN A 481 -15.75 -15.49 -7.71
CA ASN A 481 -16.83 -14.53 -7.88
C ASN A 481 -17.11 -13.70 -6.61
N ILE A 482 -16.05 -13.18 -5.98
CA ILE A 482 -16.20 -12.26 -4.84
C ILE A 482 -16.65 -10.92 -5.38
N ILE A 483 -17.87 -10.53 -5.05
CA ILE A 483 -18.56 -9.35 -5.60
C ILE A 483 -18.82 -8.29 -4.52
N ASP A 484 -18.95 -7.03 -4.94
CA ASP A 484 -19.47 -5.95 -4.11
C ASP A 484 -21.01 -5.96 -4.03
N GLU A 485 -21.56 -5.04 -3.26
CA GLU A 485 -23.01 -4.88 -3.06
C GLU A 485 -23.75 -4.54 -4.37
N GLN A 486 -23.05 -4.13 -5.42
CA GLN A 486 -23.61 -3.83 -6.74
C GLN A 486 -23.53 -5.03 -7.70
N GLY A 487 -22.97 -6.16 -7.26
CA GLY A 487 -22.83 -7.37 -8.06
C GLY A 487 -21.58 -7.41 -8.94
N GLU A 488 -20.69 -6.43 -8.81
CA GLU A 488 -19.45 -6.35 -9.61
C GLU A 488 -18.29 -7.04 -8.89
N ILE A 489 -17.35 -7.63 -9.64
CA ILE A 489 -16.18 -8.31 -9.05
C ILE A 489 -15.36 -7.32 -8.23
N PHE A 490 -15.21 -7.62 -6.93
CA PHE A 490 -14.52 -6.73 -6.01
C PHE A 490 -13.01 -6.69 -6.28
N HIS A 491 -12.49 -5.48 -6.50
CA HIS A 491 -11.07 -5.25 -6.72
C HIS A 491 -10.33 -4.84 -5.43
N PHE A 492 -9.62 -5.79 -4.81
CA PHE A 492 -8.81 -5.56 -3.63
C PHE A 492 -7.61 -4.63 -3.89
N LYS A 493 -7.46 -3.62 -3.03
CA LYS A 493 -6.29 -2.75 -2.93
C LYS A 493 -5.64 -2.93 -1.55
N THR A 494 -4.32 -2.79 -1.51
CA THR A 494 -3.53 -3.13 -0.32
C THR A 494 -3.81 -2.30 0.92
N HIS A 495 -4.32 -1.07 0.77
CA HIS A 495 -4.63 -0.19 1.90
C HIS A 495 -6.04 -0.42 2.46
N GLN A 496 -6.93 -1.14 1.77
CA GLN A 496 -8.32 -1.31 2.20
C GLN A 496 -8.42 -2.08 3.52
N PHE A 497 -7.59 -3.11 3.77
CA PHE A 497 -7.56 -3.81 5.06
C PHE A 497 -7.32 -2.87 6.24
N ARG A 498 -6.42 -1.89 6.07
CA ARG A 498 -6.15 -0.87 7.08
C ARG A 498 -7.35 0.05 7.29
N HIS A 499 -8.05 0.41 6.22
CA HIS A 499 -9.28 1.19 6.34
C HIS A 499 -10.36 0.38 7.06
N THR A 500 -10.55 -0.89 6.72
CA THR A 500 -11.48 -1.81 7.40
C THR A 500 -11.15 -1.93 8.89
N TYR A 501 -9.88 -2.10 9.26
CA TYR A 501 -9.47 -2.16 10.66
C TYR A 501 -9.86 -0.87 11.42
N ALA A 502 -9.59 0.29 10.83
CA ALA A 502 -9.95 1.58 11.42
C ALA A 502 -11.47 1.72 11.61
N VAL A 503 -12.25 1.35 10.59
CA VAL A 503 -13.72 1.41 10.61
C VAL A 503 -14.29 0.45 11.65
N LYS A 504 -13.79 -0.78 11.72
CA LYS A 504 -14.24 -1.77 12.71
C LYS A 504 -13.94 -1.35 14.15
N LEU A 505 -12.75 -0.78 14.41
CA LEU A 505 -12.44 -0.24 15.73
C LEU A 505 -13.35 0.93 16.11
N LEU A 506 -13.57 1.86 15.17
CA LEU A 506 -14.42 3.02 15.39
C LEU A 506 -15.88 2.62 15.66
N ASN A 507 -16.42 1.68 14.87
CA ASN A 507 -17.76 1.14 15.07
C ASN A 507 -17.87 0.33 16.37
N GLY A 508 -16.78 -0.31 16.79
CA GLY A 508 -16.66 -0.97 18.09
C GLY A 508 -16.48 -0.03 19.29
N GLY A 509 -16.55 1.30 19.07
CA GLY A 509 -16.53 2.30 20.14
C GLY A 509 -15.13 2.79 20.55
N ALA A 510 -14.07 2.39 19.85
CA ALA A 510 -12.74 2.93 20.11
C ALA A 510 -12.67 4.43 19.75
N ASP A 511 -12.01 5.22 20.58
CA ASP A 511 -11.83 6.64 20.34
C ASP A 511 -10.78 6.90 19.22
N ILE A 512 -10.85 8.11 18.64
CA ILE A 512 -10.03 8.50 17.49
C ILE A 512 -8.53 8.53 17.83
N LEU A 513 -8.14 8.87 19.07
CA LEU A 513 -6.74 8.89 19.47
C LEU A 513 -6.19 7.48 19.57
N THR A 514 -6.93 6.56 20.18
CA THR A 514 -6.58 5.13 20.22
C THR A 514 -6.40 4.57 18.80
N ILE A 515 -7.30 4.88 17.87
CA ILE A 515 -7.19 4.44 16.47
C ILE A 515 -5.97 5.08 15.80
N GLN A 516 -5.71 6.38 16.04
CA GLN A 516 -4.55 7.09 15.51
C GLN A 516 -3.24 6.43 15.95
N GLU A 517 -3.14 6.08 17.23
CA GLU A 517 -2.00 5.39 17.81
C GLU A 517 -1.82 4.01 17.20
N LEU A 518 -2.84 3.14 17.23
CA LEU A 518 -2.78 1.77 16.69
C LEU A 518 -2.38 1.75 15.21
N LEU A 519 -2.85 2.73 14.44
CA LEU A 519 -2.51 2.87 13.04
C LEU A 519 -1.14 3.54 12.82
N ALA A 520 -0.54 4.18 13.82
CA ALA A 520 0.65 5.03 13.68
C ALA A 520 0.43 6.10 12.59
N HIS A 521 -0.62 6.90 12.73
CA HIS A 521 -0.85 8.08 11.90
C HIS A 521 -0.05 9.28 12.42
N SER A 522 0.58 10.01 11.49
CA SER A 522 1.37 11.19 11.82
C SER A 522 0.53 12.41 12.20
N SER A 523 -0.76 12.42 11.90
CA SER A 523 -1.65 13.52 12.25
C SER A 523 -3.09 13.04 12.51
N PRO A 524 -3.85 13.70 13.41
CA PRO A 524 -5.24 13.35 13.71
C PRO A 524 -6.16 13.46 12.49
N GLU A 525 -5.90 14.37 11.56
CA GLU A 525 -6.71 14.57 10.34
C GLU A 525 -6.76 13.31 9.47
N MET A 526 -5.69 12.51 9.48
CA MET A 526 -5.68 11.21 8.79
C MET A 526 -6.66 10.20 9.39
N THR A 527 -6.95 10.30 10.69
CA THR A 527 -7.92 9.44 11.39
C THR A 527 -9.32 10.04 11.36
N LEU A 528 -9.46 11.36 11.44
CA LEU A 528 -10.76 12.05 11.39
C LEU A 528 -11.57 11.73 10.14
N ARG A 529 -10.93 11.36 9.04
CA ARG A 529 -11.64 10.88 7.83
C ARG A 529 -12.59 9.72 8.11
N TYR A 530 -12.31 8.88 9.11
CA TYR A 530 -13.16 7.73 9.48
C TYR A 530 -14.40 8.14 10.28
N ALA A 531 -14.38 9.29 10.95
CA ALA A 531 -15.49 9.77 11.80
C ALA A 531 -16.81 9.88 11.03
N LYS A 532 -16.77 10.30 9.76
CA LYS A 532 -17.98 10.43 8.92
C LYS A 532 -18.76 9.12 8.74
N LEU A 533 -18.07 7.98 8.66
CA LEU A 533 -18.74 6.68 8.52
C LEU A 533 -19.48 6.25 9.78
N LEU A 534 -19.00 6.70 10.95
CA LEU A 534 -19.65 6.42 12.22
C LEU A 534 -21.01 7.12 12.30
N ASP A 535 -21.10 8.34 11.75
CA ASP A 535 -22.34 9.11 11.69
C ASP A 535 -23.37 8.39 10.79
N ASP A 536 -22.97 7.96 9.58
CA ASP A 536 -23.84 7.23 8.66
C ASP A 536 -24.31 5.87 9.22
N THR A 537 -23.42 5.12 9.87
CA THR A 537 -23.75 3.81 10.45
C THR A 537 -24.72 3.95 11.63
N LYS A 538 -24.50 4.95 12.49
CA LYS A 538 -25.38 5.25 13.63
C LYS A 538 -26.72 5.83 13.16
N ARG A 539 -26.72 6.58 12.06
CA ARG A 539 -27.91 7.11 11.42
C ARG A 539 -28.81 5.98 10.91
N LYS A 540 -28.25 4.99 10.20
CA LYS A 540 -28.98 3.80 9.75
C LYS A 540 -29.55 2.97 10.91
N ALA A 541 -28.78 2.82 11.99
CA ALA A 541 -29.27 2.14 13.20
C ALA A 541 -30.44 2.91 13.85
N PHE A 542 -30.36 4.24 13.91
CA PHE A 542 -31.45 5.08 14.41
C PHE A 542 -32.69 5.03 13.49
N GLU A 543 -32.51 5.06 12.16
CA GLU A 543 -33.60 4.90 11.19
C GLU A 543 -34.34 3.59 11.38
N SER A 544 -33.61 2.48 11.52
CA SER A 544 -34.20 1.17 11.76
C SER A 544 -35.05 1.11 13.04
N VAL A 545 -34.74 1.90 14.07
CA VAL A 545 -35.52 1.95 15.31
C VAL A 545 -36.77 2.83 15.14
N ILE A 546 -36.66 3.94 14.39
CA ILE A 546 -37.83 4.78 14.06
C ILE A 546 -38.83 4.01 13.18
N ASP A 547 -38.33 3.22 12.23
CA ASP A 547 -39.16 2.39 11.34
C ASP A 547 -39.90 1.26 12.09
N GLN A 548 -39.45 0.89 13.30
CA GLN A 548 -40.05 -0.18 14.12
C GLN A 548 -41.23 0.29 14.99
N GLY A 549 -41.43 1.60 15.19
CA GLY A 549 -42.62 2.14 15.87
C GLY A 549 -42.32 3.33 16.79
N ALA A 550 -42.56 4.55 16.30
CA ALA A 550 -42.55 5.77 17.11
C ALA A 550 -43.95 6.11 17.63
N PHE A 551 -44.04 6.49 18.91
CA PHE A 551 -45.27 6.84 19.60
C PHE A 551 -45.16 8.23 20.24
N SER A 552 -46.28 8.90 20.50
CA SER A 552 -46.27 10.20 21.19
C SER A 552 -47.48 10.38 22.09
N PHE A 553 -47.40 11.32 23.03
CA PHE A 553 -48.56 11.66 23.87
C PHE A 553 -49.56 12.57 23.15
N ASP A 554 -50.85 12.27 23.28
CA ASP A 554 -51.94 13.12 22.80
C ASP A 554 -52.22 14.31 23.74
N VAL A 555 -53.25 15.10 23.43
CA VAL A 555 -53.62 16.30 24.21
C VAL A 555 -54.00 15.95 25.65
N ASP A 556 -54.43 14.72 25.91
CA ASP A 556 -54.87 14.23 27.22
C ASP A 556 -53.79 13.37 27.93
N GLY A 557 -52.63 13.17 27.28
CA GLY A 557 -51.48 12.47 27.84
C GLY A 557 -51.50 10.94 27.68
N LYS A 558 -52.33 10.40 26.78
CA LYS A 558 -52.35 8.98 26.39
C LYS A 558 -51.40 8.72 25.22
N ILE A 559 -50.89 7.48 25.11
CA ILE A 559 -49.94 7.13 24.06
C ILE A 559 -50.69 6.88 22.75
N LYS A 560 -50.25 7.56 21.69
CA LYS A 560 -50.78 7.39 20.33
C LYS A 560 -49.66 7.02 19.37
N ASN A 561 -49.91 6.01 18.55
CA ASN A 561 -49.03 5.62 17.45
C ASN A 561 -48.91 6.77 16.43
N ILE A 562 -47.68 7.04 15.99
CA ILE A 562 -47.42 8.02 14.96
C ILE A 562 -47.50 7.31 13.61
N GLN A 563 -48.64 7.45 12.92
CA GLN A 563 -48.73 6.99 11.54
C GLN A 563 -47.79 7.83 10.66
N HIS A 564 -46.92 7.11 9.94
CA HIS A 564 -45.96 7.59 8.96
C HIS A 564 -46.52 8.76 8.13
N SER A 565 -46.06 9.98 8.38
CA SER A 565 -46.08 11.00 7.33
C SER A 565 -44.76 10.89 6.60
N SER A 566 -44.82 10.61 5.30
CA SER A 566 -43.76 10.60 4.29
C SER A 566 -43.04 11.96 4.13
N GLU A 567 -42.88 12.72 5.22
CA GLU A 567 -42.30 14.06 5.30
C GLU A 567 -41.30 14.14 6.46
N LEU A 568 -40.56 13.07 6.73
CA LEU A 568 -39.34 13.17 7.53
C LEU A 568 -38.19 13.49 6.59
N SER A 569 -37.88 14.78 6.42
CA SER A 569 -36.71 15.17 5.63
C SER A 569 -35.44 14.59 6.27
N GLU A 570 -34.48 14.16 5.45
CA GLU A 570 -33.15 13.72 5.89
C GLU A 570 -32.48 14.72 6.86
N LYS A 571 -32.85 16.00 6.75
CA LYS A 571 -32.41 17.10 7.61
C LYS A 571 -33.03 17.05 9.03
N ALA A 572 -34.32 16.73 9.14
CA ALA A 572 -35.04 16.56 10.42
C ALA A 572 -34.45 15.44 11.26
N LEU A 573 -34.22 14.36 10.55
CA LEU A 573 -33.66 13.12 11.00
C LEU A 573 -32.21 13.27 11.48
N ASN A 574 -31.41 14.06 10.75
CA ASN A 574 -30.07 14.44 11.18
C ASN A 574 -30.06 15.36 12.41
N SER A 575 -31.02 16.31 12.52
CA SER A 575 -31.16 17.18 13.71
C SER A 575 -31.48 16.35 14.96
N LEU A 576 -32.49 15.48 14.88
CA LEU A 576 -32.90 14.60 15.99
C LEU A 576 -31.76 13.72 16.54
N TRP A 577 -30.96 13.13 15.64
CA TRP A 577 -29.82 12.30 16.04
C TRP A 577 -28.70 13.12 16.70
N GLN A 578 -28.37 14.30 16.14
CA GLN A 578 -27.36 15.20 16.72
C GLN A 578 -27.81 15.75 18.08
N GLU A 579 -29.10 16.09 18.23
CA GLU A 579 -29.70 16.58 19.48
C GLU A 579 -29.59 15.56 20.62
N HIS A 580 -29.80 14.27 20.33
CA HIS A 580 -29.67 13.19 21.32
C HIS A 580 -28.24 13.05 21.85
N LYS A 581 -27.24 13.11 20.97
CA LYS A 581 -25.82 12.87 21.33
C LYS A 581 -25.19 14.02 22.11
N LEU A 582 -25.64 15.25 21.90
CA LEU A 582 -24.96 16.45 22.42
C LEU A 582 -25.74 17.16 23.54
N ASN A 583 -27.07 17.06 23.58
CA ASN A 583 -27.92 17.94 24.39
C ASN A 583 -28.94 17.22 25.30
N ALA A 584 -28.87 15.88 25.38
CA ALA A 584 -29.81 15.09 26.15
C ALA A 584 -29.31 14.79 27.58
N MET A 585 -30.20 14.80 28.56
CA MET A 585 -29.90 14.42 29.95
C MET A 585 -30.88 13.33 30.41
N ASP A 586 -30.35 12.24 30.96
CA ASP A 586 -31.17 11.15 31.48
C ASP A 586 -31.84 11.53 32.81
N ASN A 587 -33.10 11.10 33.00
CA ASN A 587 -33.86 11.35 34.21
C ASN A 587 -34.71 10.11 34.62
N PRO A 588 -35.38 10.13 35.78
CA PRO A 588 -36.12 8.98 36.29
C PRO A 588 -37.25 8.47 35.38
N TYR A 589 -37.71 9.26 34.42
CA TYR A 589 -38.81 8.93 33.51
C TYR A 589 -38.37 8.80 32.04
N GLY A 590 -37.09 9.02 31.73
CA GLY A 590 -36.54 8.92 30.37
C GLY A 590 -35.56 10.05 30.06
N THR A 591 -35.34 10.30 28.78
CA THR A 591 -34.35 11.25 28.27
C THR A 591 -34.96 12.64 28.03
N CYS A 592 -34.39 13.68 28.62
CA CYS A 592 -34.81 15.08 28.46
C CYS A 592 -34.00 15.78 27.38
N HIS A 593 -34.66 16.51 26.45
CA HIS A 593 -33.98 17.37 25.47
C HIS A 593 -34.41 18.85 25.53
N ALA A 594 -34.74 19.38 26.71
CA ALA A 594 -35.14 20.80 26.87
C ALA A 594 -33.96 21.79 26.71
N ARG A 595 -32.72 21.32 26.57
CA ARG A 595 -31.52 22.17 26.52
C ARG A 595 -31.44 23.10 25.29
N LEU A 596 -32.15 22.78 24.21
CA LEU A 596 -32.21 23.59 22.99
C LEU A 596 -33.02 24.89 23.16
N SER A 597 -33.96 24.90 24.12
CA SER A 597 -34.87 26.04 24.39
C SER A 597 -34.42 26.91 25.58
N GLY A 598 -33.27 26.61 26.19
CA GLY A 598 -32.58 27.51 27.11
C GLY A 598 -32.91 27.36 28.60
N ASP A 599 -34.17 27.22 29.03
CA ASP A 599 -34.50 27.31 30.47
C ASP A 599 -35.67 26.39 30.88
N CYS A 600 -35.40 25.12 31.20
CA CYS A 600 -36.37 24.30 31.94
C CYS A 600 -36.14 24.49 33.45
N PRO A 601 -37.09 25.08 34.21
CA PRO A 601 -36.92 25.33 35.65
C PRO A 601 -36.98 24.06 36.51
N TYR A 602 -37.28 22.89 35.92
CA TYR A 602 -37.44 21.62 36.62
C TYR A 602 -36.32 20.61 36.32
N MET A 603 -35.18 21.08 35.82
CA MET A 603 -34.09 20.23 35.35
C MET A 603 -33.44 19.40 36.45
N GLU A 604 -33.37 19.94 37.68
CA GLU A 604 -32.78 19.28 38.85
C GLU A 604 -33.73 18.30 39.55
N ALA A 605 -35.05 18.49 39.40
CA ALA A 605 -36.08 17.66 40.03
C ALA A 605 -37.29 17.51 39.08
N PRO A 606 -37.23 16.57 38.11
CA PRO A 606 -38.12 16.58 36.95
C PRO A 606 -39.51 15.96 37.22
N PRO A 607 -40.62 16.72 37.19
CA PRO A 607 -41.98 16.15 37.19
C PRO A 607 -42.41 15.80 35.74
N CYS A 608 -41.56 15.16 34.96
CA CYS A 608 -41.69 15.13 33.49
C CYS A 608 -42.92 14.39 32.96
N LEU A 609 -43.54 13.47 33.71
CA LEU A 609 -44.78 12.80 33.29
C LEU A 609 -46.06 13.51 33.71
N THR A 610 -45.94 14.51 34.59
CA THR A 610 -47.06 15.20 35.25
C THR A 610 -46.93 16.73 35.22
N CYS A 611 -45.97 17.27 34.47
CA CYS A 611 -45.80 18.71 34.28
C CYS A 611 -47.01 19.33 33.52
N ASN A 612 -47.04 20.64 33.28
CA ASN A 612 -48.08 21.27 32.44
C ASN A 612 -49.55 20.89 32.81
N SER A 613 -49.90 20.98 34.09
CA SER A 613 -51.24 20.60 34.59
C SER A 613 -51.58 19.11 34.39
N GLY A 614 -50.63 18.20 34.69
CA GLY A 614 -50.83 16.75 34.67
C GLY A 614 -50.46 16.05 33.36
N LYS A 615 -49.85 16.76 32.40
CA LYS A 615 -49.49 16.26 31.06
C LYS A 615 -47.99 15.95 30.94
N PRO A 616 -47.60 14.97 30.10
CA PRO A 616 -46.19 14.71 29.82
C PRO A 616 -45.45 15.93 29.26
N CYS A 617 -44.18 16.04 29.63
CA CYS A 617 -43.28 17.08 29.16
C CYS A 617 -43.09 16.94 27.66
N LYS A 618 -43.14 18.07 26.95
CA LYS A 618 -42.95 18.12 25.50
C LYS A 618 -41.54 17.67 25.09
N ASP A 619 -40.60 17.82 26.01
CA ASP A 619 -39.18 17.58 25.77
C ASP A 619 -38.68 16.24 26.30
N LEU A 620 -39.58 15.42 26.88
CA LEU A 620 -39.27 14.07 27.35
C LEU A 620 -39.36 13.06 26.20
N ALA A 621 -38.44 12.11 26.17
CA ALA A 621 -38.53 10.93 25.32
C ALA A 621 -38.22 9.66 26.13
N ILE A 622 -38.95 8.58 25.89
CA ILE A 622 -38.97 7.36 26.72
C ILE A 622 -38.74 6.14 25.82
N GLY A 623 -37.92 5.19 26.27
CA GLY A 623 -37.51 4.02 25.47
C GLY A 623 -36.24 4.27 24.66
N PHE A 624 -35.53 5.37 24.94
CA PHE A 624 -34.25 5.71 24.31
C PHE A 624 -33.05 5.08 25.03
N SER A 625 -33.21 4.79 26.31
CA SER A 625 -32.19 4.12 27.12
C SER A 625 -32.62 2.68 27.37
N ASP A 626 -31.67 1.75 27.28
CA ASP A 626 -31.88 0.34 27.65
C ASP A 626 -32.32 0.20 29.13
N LEU A 627 -32.02 1.21 29.96
CA LEU A 627 -32.42 1.27 31.37
C LEU A 627 -33.86 1.76 31.58
N ASP A 628 -34.54 2.31 30.56
CA ASP A 628 -35.89 2.84 30.73
C ASP A 628 -36.88 1.75 31.12
N VAL A 629 -36.73 0.52 30.59
CA VAL A 629 -37.55 -0.63 31.00
C VAL A 629 -37.43 -0.86 32.51
N GLU A 630 -36.22 -0.92 33.04
CA GLU A 630 -35.96 -1.14 34.47
C GLU A 630 -36.52 -0.02 35.33
N LYS A 631 -36.41 1.24 34.89
CA LYS A 631 -36.99 2.40 35.60
C LYS A 631 -38.51 2.27 35.75
N TYR A 632 -39.21 1.91 34.68
CA TYR A 632 -40.67 1.78 34.70
C TYR A 632 -41.15 0.57 35.49
N GLU A 633 -40.42 -0.55 35.46
CA GLU A 633 -40.68 -1.69 36.35
C GLU A 633 -40.56 -1.28 37.83
N LEU A 634 -39.56 -0.48 38.18
CA LEU A 634 -39.39 0.05 39.53
C LEU A 634 -40.51 1.01 39.94
N HIS A 635 -40.91 1.93 39.06
CA HIS A 635 -42.01 2.87 39.30
C HIS A 635 -43.34 2.14 39.53
N ILE A 636 -43.65 1.11 38.73
CA ILE A 636 -44.84 0.26 38.90
C ILE A 636 -44.80 -0.41 40.28
N LYS A 637 -43.69 -1.07 40.61
CA LYS A 637 -43.51 -1.77 41.89
C LYS A 637 -43.69 -0.82 43.09
N SER A 638 -43.18 0.40 43.01
CA SER A 638 -43.33 1.42 44.05
C SER A 638 -44.78 1.93 44.18
N THR A 639 -45.45 2.13 43.04
CA THR A 639 -46.83 2.63 42.98
C THR A 639 -47.83 1.60 43.52
N VAL A 640 -47.67 0.31 43.18
CA VAL A 640 -48.50 -0.78 43.72
C VAL A 640 -48.46 -0.82 45.25
N LYS A 641 -47.26 -0.72 45.85
CA LYS A 641 -47.10 -0.65 47.32
C LYS A 641 -47.79 0.58 47.91
N SER A 642 -47.71 1.73 47.23
CA SER A 642 -48.38 2.96 47.67
C SER A 642 -49.91 2.82 47.66
N ILE A 643 -50.47 2.11 46.66
CA ILE A 643 -51.91 1.80 46.59
C ILE A 643 -52.34 0.91 47.75
N GLU A 644 -51.60 -0.16 48.04
CA GLU A 644 -51.89 -1.05 49.18
C GLU A 644 -51.89 -0.29 50.51
N LEU A 645 -50.88 0.55 50.71
CA LEU A 645 -50.77 1.37 51.92
C LEU A 645 -51.91 2.39 52.03
N ALA A 646 -52.30 3.04 50.92
CA ALA A 646 -53.43 3.98 50.91
C ALA A 646 -54.77 3.30 51.17
N LYS A 647 -54.99 2.08 50.64
CA LYS A 647 -56.17 1.25 50.93
C LYS A 647 -56.25 0.89 52.41
N ASN A 648 -55.13 0.44 52.99
CA ASN A 648 -55.06 0.06 54.41
C ASN A 648 -55.32 1.23 55.37
N ASN A 649 -55.13 2.48 54.91
CA ASN A 649 -55.36 3.70 55.69
C ASN A 649 -56.63 4.47 55.27
N ASN A 650 -57.54 3.86 54.51
CA ASN A 650 -58.81 4.45 54.05
C ASN A 650 -58.68 5.79 53.29
N ARG A 651 -57.57 6.00 52.56
CA ARG A 651 -57.31 7.22 51.77
C ARG A 651 -57.75 7.04 50.31
N GLN A 652 -59.06 7.00 50.10
CA GLN A 652 -59.66 6.72 48.78
C GLN A 652 -59.24 7.71 47.69
N ASP A 653 -59.04 8.99 48.07
CA ASP A 653 -58.53 10.06 47.21
C ASP A 653 -57.12 9.78 46.67
N MET A 654 -56.27 9.12 47.46
CA MET A 654 -54.91 8.75 47.08
C MET A 654 -54.88 7.47 46.25
N VAL A 655 -55.76 6.52 46.57
CA VAL A 655 -55.92 5.27 45.80
C VAL A 655 -56.25 5.59 44.34
N GLU A 656 -57.21 6.48 44.10
CA GLU A 656 -57.62 6.88 42.75
C GLU A 656 -56.45 7.53 41.97
N LYS A 657 -55.71 8.46 42.60
CA LYS A 657 -54.54 9.11 41.99
C LYS A 657 -53.42 8.12 41.65
N HIS A 658 -53.13 7.19 42.55
CA HIS A 658 -52.08 6.19 42.30
C HIS A 658 -52.47 5.17 41.24
N ILE A 659 -53.75 4.78 41.15
CA ILE A 659 -54.25 3.90 40.07
C ILE A 659 -54.07 4.59 38.70
N ASN A 660 -54.41 5.87 38.59
CA ASN A 660 -54.25 6.62 37.34
C ASN A 660 -52.78 6.70 36.90
N ILE A 661 -51.85 6.87 37.85
CA ILE A 661 -50.40 6.86 37.56
C ILE A 661 -49.92 5.45 37.20
N LEU A 662 -50.39 4.42 37.90
CA LEU A 662 -50.03 3.02 37.64
C LEU A 662 -50.40 2.61 36.21
N ASN A 663 -51.64 2.88 35.78
CA ASN A 663 -52.11 2.58 34.42
C ASN A 663 -51.21 3.23 33.37
N LYS A 664 -50.76 4.47 33.62
CA LYS A 664 -49.86 5.20 32.72
C LYS A 664 -48.47 4.58 32.67
N TYR A 665 -47.93 4.10 33.79
CA TYR A 665 -46.65 3.39 33.80
C TYR A 665 -46.73 2.04 33.09
N GLU A 666 -47.82 1.31 33.25
CA GLU A 666 -48.05 0.03 32.57
C GLU A 666 -48.20 0.22 31.05
N GLU A 667 -48.92 1.26 30.61
CA GLU A 667 -49.04 1.63 29.19
C GLU A 667 -47.68 1.98 28.58
N ILE A 668 -46.87 2.77 29.29
CA ILE A 668 -45.51 3.12 28.84
C ILE A 668 -44.63 1.87 28.77
N LEU A 669 -44.63 1.03 29.81
CA LEU A 669 -43.80 -0.17 29.88
C LEU A 669 -44.13 -1.15 28.76
N GLY A 670 -45.42 -1.35 28.45
CA GLY A 670 -45.85 -2.22 27.37
C GLY A 670 -45.28 -1.78 26.01
N ASN A 671 -45.32 -0.48 25.71
CA ASN A 671 -44.79 0.04 24.45
C ASN A 671 -43.26 -0.08 24.36
N ILE A 672 -42.52 0.29 25.41
CA ILE A 672 -41.04 0.29 25.35
C ILE A 672 -40.44 -1.12 25.40
N LYS A 673 -41.16 -2.13 25.95
CA LYS A 673 -40.73 -3.54 25.90
C LYS A 673 -40.73 -4.12 24.49
N ASP A 674 -41.60 -3.60 23.63
CA ASP A 674 -41.67 -3.97 22.21
C ASP A 674 -40.63 -3.21 21.34
N GLY A 675 -39.71 -2.46 21.97
CA GLY A 675 -38.66 -1.70 21.28
C GLY A 675 -39.11 -0.32 20.77
N ASN A 676 -40.32 0.12 21.14
CA ASN A 676 -40.88 1.38 20.67
C ASN A 676 -40.36 2.58 21.47
N ILE A 677 -40.32 3.74 20.81
CA ILE A 677 -39.92 5.00 21.43
C ILE A 677 -41.13 5.92 21.59
N ILE A 678 -41.32 6.50 22.77
CA ILE A 678 -42.40 7.45 23.06
C ILE A 678 -41.84 8.88 23.19
N PHE A 679 -42.33 9.79 22.36
CA PHE A 679 -41.97 11.21 22.39
C PHE A 679 -43.02 12.06 23.12
N GLY A 680 -42.54 13.08 23.84
CA GLY A 680 -43.35 14.06 24.54
C GLY A 680 -44.41 14.75 23.67
N ARG A 681 -44.09 15.02 22.39
CA ARG A 681 -45.02 15.51 21.34
C ARG A 681 -44.58 15.05 19.95
N SER A 682 -45.55 14.81 19.07
CA SER A 682 -45.35 14.42 17.67
C SER A 682 -44.58 15.45 16.83
N ASN A 683 -44.71 16.75 17.11
CA ASN A 683 -44.07 17.82 16.31
C ASN A 683 -42.54 17.84 16.41
N ARG A 684 -41.91 17.17 17.39
CA ARG A 684 -40.45 17.05 17.46
C ARG A 684 -39.86 16.16 16.37
N ILE A 685 -40.67 15.28 15.80
CA ILE A 685 -40.26 14.43 14.70
C ILE A 685 -40.16 15.26 13.41
N LYS A 686 -40.96 16.32 13.27
CA LYS A 686 -41.22 17.04 12.01
C LYS A 686 -40.29 18.23 11.66
N VAL A 687 -39.15 18.42 12.33
CA VAL A 687 -38.36 19.68 12.21
C VAL A 687 -37.54 19.78 10.93
#